data_AF-A0A1F6G9Q3-F1
#
_entry.id   AF-A0A1F6G9Q3-F1
#
_cell.length_a   1.000
_cell.length_b   1.000
_cell.length_c   1.000
_cell.angle_alpha   90.00
_cell.angle_beta   90.00
_cell.angle_gamma   90.00
#
_symmetry.space_group_name_H-M   'P 1'
#
loop_
_entity.id
_entity.type
_entity.pdbx_description
1 polymer ?
#
loop_
_entity_poly.entity_id
_entity_poly.type
_entity_poly.pdbx_seq_one_letter_code
_entity_poly.pdbx_strand_id
1 'polypeptide(L)'
;MKPALLLLKKYLLALVALLLALAFWLGTPFLSPYLVSSPALQKAEGLRAYYPLTSDLKDHSNQAPNLVYPGKNPLFAHGGLQLTGKPGSFVMFDGWGQHQTPNAQEQTISFWMIRFPKTLEQHGYQGLFWDGDVRDTRKPRHSFWFNQDIHRWHHSISKVDGFDSDNSIMPVDRAFITSVVSYKEKKAYFYLNGKLWDSSNLKLENFPPSTYLYFGKSWTPETLFRGVIGGVTLWDRAITAEEAARLYDQQNQTYQTIDHNIGLIDGLAVFLAILLFGFSLYQIARIPRAVPGLLLLPLGWTTQTLEKLAKPYRMLGLTLLILALFQGVARLLRLVPAGDAFQYAYSQYIILNELVSHGELIKWLPFMTEGMIANIWAFISFSLSYPWVLGLHYLTGLQFDKLLYLGYFIDETIFVVGLFLLARRLFKRSEAILFVTATAAFTLVWYGQPWFNFKLFHLFPLALFFLITGLERRQVTRLVIAAWLAVTGVIGALPYYLPILEMMFLASCLGFAPYHIKSKKDLVALVSPKGENPFKLLLALGLLGSSLYVIYAFNKLGVEEISHLNMGRSEDGRVALKDFLVYGLDTDWRKYLEMVTAISPNREHQFFAGLLTLPLALFALTNKSARQGRYFWAWVGLSGLTLGFSSASPVSVLMYKLVPMMDYYRHIGFIDNFQKIFMLILAGFGIEHLLEREPGDFWANEKAFWALNLSLLFGLGVLVYELLTNWIGYSWIFDFSKSIHRVTIGALANEAWYVKPAYNLGIALSLILFLLIFWLVRVETRPKARQGLLVLLVLVHLGGALTYRIVYTAKVGTTVSPEAMATLEFAPYSYPDHRTQNYLTSKRYQAWQTYLYFPDHFPILPTVTDYFLFIHTFHYGPHGSTYWSSESFHHVDACYGIYRTDQALRHLRRLKTIYGQYMLSEGGRDLLTGPVDDQYYRLTGCYRSKLRLYPEALVLADDQADAWFTDRGPDRLLVSSETVSATKGALTGFEPNAGLVQSPELRSEAGSKELKVGEEVAVTGFSANHLELDLTGLNEAERKGFLYLAYPWHPEWKAWVDGQEVPLLRAQLGYMAVPIGGGKQVTFRLVEPKLDAAYLAFGLMSLGFWAVLLYTFWRERR
;
A
#
# COMPACT_ATOMS: atom_id res chain seq x y z
N MET A 1 -3.89 49.31 20.54
CA MET A 1 -2.94 48.38 21.22
C MET A 1 -3.60 47.22 21.97
N LYS A 2 -4.46 47.43 22.99
CA LYS A 2 -5.07 46.32 23.78
C LYS A 2 -5.75 45.20 22.95
N PRO A 3 -6.48 45.49 21.86
CA PRO A 3 -7.09 44.44 21.02
C PRO A 3 -6.06 43.60 20.27
N ALA A 4 -4.98 44.24 19.77
CA ALA A 4 -3.88 43.56 19.09
C ALA A 4 -3.09 42.65 20.04
N LEU A 5 -2.87 43.09 21.29
CA LEU A 5 -2.18 42.29 22.31
C LEU A 5 -2.99 41.04 22.70
N LEU A 6 -4.32 41.19 22.84
CA LEU A 6 -5.23 40.07 23.11
C LEU A 6 -5.24 39.06 21.94
N LEU A 7 -5.10 39.56 20.71
CA LEU A 7 -5.06 38.75 19.50
C LEU A 7 -3.73 37.99 19.38
N LEU A 8 -2.61 38.66 19.63
CA LEU A 8 -1.29 38.04 19.70
C LEU A 8 -1.28 36.94 20.77
N LYS A 9 -1.90 37.18 21.93
CA LYS A 9 -2.05 36.17 22.98
C LYS A 9 -2.83 34.93 22.50
N LYS A 10 -3.89 35.09 21.70
CA LYS A 10 -4.65 33.95 21.11
C LYS A 10 -3.86 33.20 20.05
N TYR A 11 -3.10 33.90 19.20
CA TYR A 11 -2.20 33.27 18.23
C TYR A 11 -1.08 32.52 18.91
N LEU A 12 -0.44 33.11 19.92
CA LEU A 12 0.57 32.43 20.73
C LEU A 12 -0.03 31.20 21.42
N LEU A 13 -1.24 31.29 21.95
CA LEU A 13 -1.90 30.15 22.59
C LEU A 13 -2.20 29.02 21.60
N ALA A 14 -2.69 29.35 20.40
CA ALA A 14 -2.93 28.37 19.33
C ALA A 14 -1.62 27.77 18.82
N LEU A 15 -0.57 28.57 18.67
CA LEU A 15 0.76 28.10 18.25
C LEU A 15 1.40 27.22 19.33
N VAL A 16 1.30 27.60 20.60
CA VAL A 16 1.80 26.79 21.72
C VAL A 16 1.02 25.48 21.82
N ALA A 17 -0.30 25.50 21.70
CA ALA A 17 -1.10 24.28 21.68
C ALA A 17 -0.78 23.39 20.47
N LEU A 18 -0.51 23.97 19.30
CA LEU A 18 -0.02 23.25 18.12
C LEU A 18 1.37 22.64 18.34
N LEU A 19 2.32 23.40 18.90
CA LEU A 19 3.67 22.95 19.20
C LEU A 19 3.67 21.88 20.30
N LEU A 20 2.80 22.00 21.30
CA LEU A 20 2.59 20.96 22.31
C LEU A 20 1.97 19.71 21.68
N ALA A 21 0.98 19.85 20.80
CA ALA A 21 0.43 18.71 20.06
C ALA A 21 1.51 18.00 19.25
N LEU A 22 2.39 18.76 18.58
CA LEU A 22 3.53 18.23 17.84
C LEU A 22 4.58 17.59 18.77
N ALA A 23 4.87 18.20 19.91
CA ALA A 23 5.82 17.68 20.89
C ALA A 23 5.32 16.40 21.57
N PHE A 24 4.04 16.32 21.94
CA PHE A 24 3.41 15.08 22.40
C PHE A 24 3.49 14.04 21.29
N TRP A 25 3.10 14.40 20.07
CA TRP A 25 3.09 13.47 18.95
C TRP A 25 4.49 12.90 18.62
N LEU A 26 5.54 13.73 18.64
CA LEU A 26 6.91 13.30 18.35
C LEU A 26 7.63 12.68 19.56
N GLY A 27 7.27 13.09 20.78
CA GLY A 27 8.00 12.73 21.99
C GLY A 27 7.50 11.47 22.68
N THR A 28 6.24 11.06 22.49
CA THR A 28 5.69 9.94 23.26
C THR A 28 6.29 8.57 22.98
N PRO A 29 6.69 8.19 21.74
CA PRO A 29 7.39 6.92 21.54
C PRO A 29 8.71 6.83 22.32
N PHE A 30 9.33 7.97 22.64
CA PHE A 30 10.56 8.04 23.44
C PHE A 30 10.29 8.05 24.94
N LEU A 31 9.15 8.61 25.38
CA LEU A 31 8.81 8.76 26.79
C LEU A 31 8.01 7.58 27.33
N SER A 32 7.20 6.92 26.50
CA SER A 32 6.29 5.85 26.93
C SER A 32 6.99 4.69 27.63
N PRO A 33 8.22 4.23 27.25
CA PRO A 33 8.93 3.20 28.00
C PRO A 33 9.27 3.62 29.45
N TYR A 34 9.54 4.91 29.68
CA TYR A 34 9.89 5.45 31.00
C TYR A 34 8.68 5.67 31.91
N LEU A 35 7.48 5.73 31.34
CA LEU A 35 6.23 5.94 32.08
C LEU A 35 5.61 4.62 32.58
N VAL A 36 6.04 3.48 32.05
CA VAL A 36 5.56 2.17 32.49
C VAL A 36 6.39 1.68 33.66
N SER A 37 5.72 1.44 34.79
CA SER A 37 6.35 0.84 35.97
C SER A 37 6.75 -0.60 35.70
N SER A 38 7.98 -0.97 36.08
CA SER A 38 8.46 -2.35 36.00
C SER A 38 7.66 -3.27 36.91
N PRO A 39 7.10 -4.38 36.42
CA PRO A 39 6.36 -5.30 37.27
C PRO A 39 7.30 -6.06 38.21
N ALA A 40 6.91 -6.20 39.47
CA ALA A 40 7.64 -7.00 40.43
C ALA A 40 7.47 -8.50 40.11
N LEU A 41 8.58 -9.23 40.09
CA LEU A 41 8.54 -10.70 40.07
C LEU A 41 8.18 -11.19 41.48
N GLN A 42 7.36 -12.24 41.57
CA GLN A 42 7.07 -12.86 42.86
C GLN A 42 8.36 -13.41 43.46
N LYS A 43 8.61 -13.13 44.75
CA LYS A 43 9.76 -13.69 45.46
C LYS A 43 9.65 -15.21 45.42
N ALA A 44 10.69 -15.85 44.91
CA ALA A 44 10.81 -17.29 44.84
C ALA A 44 12.14 -17.72 45.48
N GLU A 45 12.14 -18.91 46.07
CA GLU A 45 13.34 -19.47 46.69
C GLU A 45 14.44 -19.64 45.64
N GLY A 46 15.65 -19.18 45.95
CA GLY A 46 16.81 -19.23 45.06
C GLY A 46 16.91 -18.09 44.03
N LEU A 47 15.95 -17.16 43.96
CA LEU A 47 16.06 -15.97 43.10
C LEU A 47 17.05 -14.96 43.72
N ARG A 48 18.14 -14.66 43.02
CA ARG A 48 19.24 -13.78 43.47
C ARG A 48 19.24 -12.40 42.85
N ALA A 49 18.73 -12.27 41.63
CA ALA A 49 18.61 -10.98 40.97
C ALA A 49 17.47 -11.00 39.97
N TYR A 50 16.78 -9.87 39.82
CA TYR A 50 15.78 -9.65 38.80
C TYR A 50 15.90 -8.25 38.20
N TYR A 51 16.23 -8.17 36.91
CA TYR A 51 16.34 -6.94 36.15
C TYR A 51 15.27 -6.92 35.05
N PRO A 52 14.16 -6.19 35.24
CA PRO A 52 13.13 -6.03 34.22
C PRO A 52 13.69 -5.41 32.93
N LEU A 53 14.62 -4.46 33.06
CA LEU A 53 15.21 -3.67 31.98
C LEU A 53 14.19 -2.88 31.15
N THR A 54 13.04 -2.54 31.72
CA THR A 54 11.99 -1.78 31.03
C THR A 54 12.29 -0.29 30.98
N SER A 55 12.90 0.26 32.03
CA SER A 55 13.18 1.70 32.16
C SER A 55 14.42 2.03 33.00
N ASP A 56 15.02 1.04 33.67
CA ASP A 56 16.24 1.19 34.46
C ASP A 56 17.09 -0.08 34.47
N LEU A 57 18.27 0.01 35.07
CA LEU A 57 19.23 -1.10 35.24
C LEU A 57 19.23 -1.66 36.68
N LYS A 58 18.18 -1.38 37.46
CA LYS A 58 18.14 -1.72 38.88
C LYS A 58 17.75 -3.17 39.10
N ASP A 59 18.23 -3.75 40.19
CA ASP A 59 17.72 -5.03 40.69
C ASP A 59 16.40 -4.80 41.45
N HIS A 60 15.33 -5.46 40.99
CA HIS A 60 14.01 -5.41 41.62
C HIS A 60 13.80 -6.55 42.63
N SER A 61 14.77 -7.46 42.78
CA SER A 61 14.76 -8.47 43.85
C SER A 61 15.30 -7.93 45.19
N ASN A 62 16.04 -6.82 45.16
CA ASN A 62 16.77 -6.20 46.27
C ASN A 62 17.83 -7.12 46.90
N GLN A 63 18.45 -7.99 46.12
CA GLN A 63 19.47 -8.94 46.56
C GLN A 63 20.81 -8.77 45.84
N ALA A 64 20.85 -8.03 44.74
CA ALA A 64 22.03 -7.79 43.92
C ALA A 64 22.24 -6.29 43.61
N PRO A 65 23.48 -5.86 43.32
CA PRO A 65 23.75 -4.53 42.78
C PRO A 65 23.09 -4.30 41.41
N ASN A 66 23.05 -3.04 41.01
CA ASN A 66 22.54 -2.64 39.70
C ASN A 66 23.49 -3.07 38.57
N LEU A 67 22.94 -3.31 37.39
CA LEU A 67 23.74 -3.54 36.20
C LEU A 67 24.43 -2.25 35.74
N VAL A 68 25.61 -2.40 35.15
CA VAL A 68 26.39 -1.32 34.56
C VAL A 68 26.29 -1.39 33.04
N TYR A 69 25.88 -0.29 32.42
CA TYR A 69 25.93 -0.11 30.96
C TYR A 69 27.14 0.79 30.62
N PRO A 70 28.19 0.29 29.95
CA PRO A 70 29.40 1.08 29.66
C PRO A 70 29.16 2.25 28.71
N GLY A 71 28.12 2.19 27.87
CA GLY A 71 27.75 3.28 26.96
C GLY A 71 27.18 4.49 27.71
N LYS A 72 27.14 5.65 27.04
CA LYS A 72 26.72 6.91 27.68
C LYS A 72 25.24 6.95 28.08
N ASN A 73 24.36 6.33 27.30
CA ASN A 73 22.92 6.33 27.54
C ASN A 73 22.34 4.96 27.18
N PRO A 74 21.79 4.20 28.16
CA PRO A 74 21.01 3.01 27.84
C PRO A 74 19.74 3.42 27.10
N LEU A 75 19.40 2.70 26.04
CA LEU A 75 18.19 2.92 25.26
C LEU A 75 17.19 1.83 25.59
N PHE A 76 16.01 2.19 26.09
CA PHE A 76 14.97 1.23 26.44
C PHE A 76 13.89 1.21 25.35
N ALA A 77 13.58 0.02 24.83
CA ALA A 77 12.61 -0.17 23.77
C ALA A 77 11.94 -1.55 23.90
N HIS A 78 10.68 -1.67 23.49
CA HIS A 78 9.94 -2.95 23.49
C HIS A 78 9.96 -3.70 24.84
N GLY A 79 9.92 -2.95 25.95
CA GLY A 79 9.97 -3.50 27.30
C GLY A 79 11.33 -4.09 27.72
N GLY A 80 12.42 -3.75 27.04
CA GLY A 80 13.76 -4.17 27.41
C GLY A 80 14.84 -3.15 27.06
N LEU A 81 16.09 -3.50 27.32
CA LEU A 81 17.26 -2.71 26.95
C LEU A 81 17.70 -3.03 25.52
N GLN A 82 17.74 -2.00 24.68
CA GLN A 82 18.19 -2.08 23.31
C GLN A 82 19.72 -2.08 23.20
N LEU A 83 20.26 -3.14 22.64
CA LEU A 83 21.66 -3.33 22.31
C LEU A 83 21.88 -3.19 20.80
N THR A 84 22.81 -2.31 20.42
CA THR A 84 23.05 -1.89 19.03
C THR A 84 24.09 -2.74 18.30
N GLY A 85 24.76 -3.66 19.00
CA GLY A 85 25.92 -4.38 18.46
C GLY A 85 27.20 -3.55 18.34
N LYS A 86 27.21 -2.29 18.78
CA LYS A 86 28.39 -1.41 18.79
C LYS A 86 29.23 -1.60 20.06
N PRO A 87 30.55 -1.32 20.04
CA PRO A 87 31.38 -1.35 21.25
C PRO A 87 30.78 -0.53 22.40
N GLY A 88 30.74 -1.12 23.60
CA GLY A 88 30.11 -0.53 24.79
C GLY A 88 28.59 -0.71 24.89
N SER A 89 27.95 -1.32 23.88
CA SER A 89 26.52 -1.62 23.88
C SER A 89 26.22 -3.01 24.45
N PHE A 90 26.55 -3.22 25.73
CA PHE A 90 26.26 -4.43 26.51
C PHE A 90 26.01 -4.02 27.97
N VAL A 91 25.49 -4.92 28.81
CA VAL A 91 25.45 -4.69 30.26
C VAL A 91 26.31 -5.70 30.98
N MET A 92 26.83 -5.30 32.12
CA MET A 92 27.65 -6.15 32.97
C MET A 92 27.26 -6.01 34.43
N PHE A 93 27.53 -7.09 35.16
CA PHE A 93 27.48 -7.10 36.60
C PHE A 93 28.91 -6.91 37.12
N ASP A 94 29.17 -5.75 37.73
CA ASP A 94 30.47 -5.48 38.34
C ASP A 94 30.57 -6.17 39.70
N GLY A 95 31.65 -6.92 39.94
CA GLY A 95 31.83 -7.70 41.16
C GLY A 95 30.94 -8.95 41.28
N TRP A 96 30.50 -9.55 40.18
CA TRP A 96 29.60 -10.72 40.17
C TRP A 96 30.04 -11.86 41.11
N GLY A 97 31.35 -12.12 41.18
CA GLY A 97 31.91 -13.16 42.05
C GLY A 97 31.61 -13.00 43.55
N GLN A 98 31.36 -11.77 44.04
CA GLN A 98 31.00 -11.52 45.44
C GLN A 98 29.54 -11.86 45.77
N HIS A 99 28.69 -11.93 44.75
CA HIS A 99 27.26 -12.19 44.86
C HIS A 99 26.90 -13.63 44.52
N GLN A 100 27.87 -14.42 44.10
CA GLN A 100 27.70 -15.86 43.91
C GLN A 100 27.72 -16.57 45.26
N THR A 101 26.79 -17.50 45.46
CA THR A 101 26.85 -18.41 46.61
C THR A 101 28.16 -19.21 46.53
N PRO A 102 29.05 -19.12 47.54
CA PRO A 102 30.28 -19.89 47.55
C PRO A 102 29.97 -21.37 47.38
N ASN A 103 30.62 -22.04 46.43
CA ASN A 103 30.40 -23.46 46.10
C ASN A 103 29.02 -23.80 45.50
N ALA A 104 28.27 -22.82 44.95
CA ALA A 104 27.04 -23.12 44.21
C ALA A 104 27.32 -24.19 43.15
N GLN A 105 26.61 -25.32 43.22
CA GLN A 105 26.72 -26.45 42.27
C GLN A 105 25.71 -26.35 41.12
N GLU A 106 24.86 -25.33 41.15
CA GLU A 106 23.85 -25.09 40.12
C GLU A 106 23.68 -23.59 39.85
N GLN A 107 23.18 -23.25 38.66
CA GLN A 107 22.86 -21.88 38.27
C GLN A 107 21.77 -21.89 37.21
N THR A 108 20.83 -20.94 37.31
CA THR A 108 19.87 -20.65 36.23
C THR A 108 19.94 -19.19 35.83
N ILE A 109 19.97 -18.94 34.52
CA ILE A 109 19.88 -17.60 33.92
C ILE A 109 18.71 -17.61 32.95
N SER A 110 17.73 -16.71 33.16
CA SER A 110 16.60 -16.55 32.24
C SER A 110 16.42 -15.11 31.81
N PHE A 111 16.04 -14.87 30.56
CA PHE A 111 15.79 -13.53 30.00
C PHE A 111 14.99 -13.63 28.70
N TRP A 112 14.33 -12.53 28.34
CA TRP A 112 13.71 -12.34 27.03
C TRP A 112 14.71 -11.68 26.10
N MET A 113 14.62 -12.05 24.83
CA MET A 113 15.28 -11.32 23.78
C MET A 113 14.31 -11.02 22.64
N ILE A 114 14.48 -9.84 22.04
CA ILE A 114 13.87 -9.48 20.76
C ILE A 114 15.01 -9.27 19.78
N ARG A 115 14.97 -9.95 18.63
CA ARG A 115 16.01 -9.82 17.62
C ARG A 115 15.72 -8.62 16.74
N PHE A 116 16.77 -7.90 16.37
CA PHE A 116 16.68 -7.03 15.20
C PHE A 116 17.08 -7.79 13.94
N PRO A 117 16.52 -7.43 12.78
CA PRO A 117 16.87 -8.03 11.50
C PRO A 117 18.35 -7.84 11.17
N LYS A 118 18.90 -8.76 10.37
CA LYS A 118 20.31 -8.73 9.95
C LYS A 118 20.69 -7.37 9.34
N THR A 119 21.74 -6.75 9.87
CA THR A 119 22.60 -5.88 9.07
C THR A 119 23.74 -6.69 8.47
N LEU A 120 24.20 -6.32 7.28
CA LEU A 120 25.21 -7.04 6.48
C LEU A 120 26.55 -7.33 7.19
N GLU A 121 26.81 -6.70 8.35
CA GLU A 121 28.11 -6.76 9.03
C GLU A 121 28.22 -7.82 10.14
N GLN A 122 27.13 -8.51 10.51
CA GLN A 122 27.13 -9.42 11.67
C GLN A 122 26.88 -10.88 11.24
N HIS A 123 27.96 -11.58 10.90
CA HIS A 123 27.96 -13.01 10.63
C HIS A 123 28.43 -13.84 11.83
N GLY A 124 27.87 -15.03 12.00
CA GLY A 124 28.29 -16.00 13.03
C GLY A 124 27.58 -15.91 14.39
N TYR A 125 28.21 -16.47 15.42
CA TYR A 125 27.66 -16.60 16.78
C TYR A 125 27.70 -15.27 17.55
N GLN A 126 26.54 -14.78 17.97
CA GLN A 126 26.40 -13.60 18.82
C GLN A 126 26.28 -13.98 20.30
N GLY A 127 27.08 -13.30 21.13
CA GLY A 127 27.10 -13.36 22.58
C GLY A 127 25.81 -12.93 23.25
N LEU A 128 24.94 -13.83 23.73
CA LEU A 128 23.74 -13.43 24.48
C LEU A 128 24.07 -13.16 25.94
N PHE A 129 24.77 -14.08 26.60
CA PHE A 129 25.41 -13.82 27.87
C PHE A 129 26.70 -14.61 28.03
N TRP A 130 27.55 -14.13 28.93
CA TRP A 130 28.81 -14.77 29.28
C TRP A 130 29.09 -14.57 30.77
N ASP A 131 29.19 -15.67 31.51
CA ASP A 131 29.57 -15.75 32.92
C ASP A 131 30.96 -16.41 33.02
N GLY A 132 31.94 -15.74 33.62
CA GLY A 132 33.28 -16.31 33.76
C GLY A 132 34.35 -15.36 34.30
N ASP A 133 35.60 -15.81 34.22
CA ASP A 133 36.78 -15.03 34.59
C ASP A 133 37.48 -14.50 33.34
N VAL A 134 37.58 -13.18 33.22
CA VAL A 134 38.21 -12.51 32.06
C VAL A 134 39.70 -12.84 31.92
N ARG A 135 40.33 -13.42 32.95
CA ARG A 135 41.71 -13.95 32.88
C ARG A 135 41.80 -15.23 32.07
N ASP A 136 40.71 -15.99 31.93
CA ASP A 136 40.61 -17.16 31.05
C ASP A 136 39.29 -17.15 30.26
N THR A 137 39.21 -16.26 29.27
CA THR A 137 38.03 -16.06 28.42
C THR A 137 37.58 -17.31 27.65
N ARG A 138 38.43 -18.34 27.58
CA ARG A 138 38.18 -19.61 26.87
C ARG A 138 37.44 -20.62 27.73
N LYS A 139 37.31 -20.37 29.03
CA LYS A 139 36.62 -21.27 29.97
C LYS A 139 35.50 -20.53 30.70
N PRO A 140 34.43 -20.10 29.99
CA PRO A 140 33.26 -19.56 30.67
C PRO A 140 32.74 -20.55 31.70
N ARG A 141 32.31 -20.02 32.84
CA ARG A 141 31.50 -20.73 33.83
C ARG A 141 30.18 -21.16 33.18
N HIS A 142 29.56 -20.25 32.45
CA HIS A 142 28.28 -20.46 31.78
C HIS A 142 28.11 -19.40 30.67
N SER A 143 27.84 -19.81 29.44
CA SER A 143 27.64 -18.87 28.34
C SER A 143 26.67 -19.41 27.30
N PHE A 144 25.98 -18.50 26.61
CA PHE A 144 24.96 -18.85 25.64
C PHE A 144 25.05 -17.94 24.42
N TRP A 145 25.01 -18.55 23.24
CA TRP A 145 25.22 -17.90 21.95
C TRP A 145 24.14 -18.26 20.95
N PHE A 146 23.94 -17.37 19.99
CA PHE A 146 23.03 -17.60 18.88
C PHE A 146 23.70 -17.27 17.56
N ASN A 147 23.73 -18.22 16.63
CA ASN A 147 24.17 -18.01 15.27
C ASN A 147 22.97 -17.76 14.36
N GLN A 148 22.85 -16.52 13.88
CA GLN A 148 21.74 -16.09 13.05
C GLN A 148 21.83 -16.63 11.61
N ASP A 149 23.01 -17.03 11.14
CA ASP A 149 23.19 -17.52 9.78
C ASP A 149 22.69 -18.95 9.60
N ILE A 150 22.86 -19.78 10.63
CA ILE A 150 22.49 -21.19 10.61
C ILE A 150 21.37 -21.53 11.61
N HIS A 151 20.73 -20.51 12.19
CA HIS A 151 19.64 -20.64 13.17
C HIS A 151 19.95 -21.61 14.32
N ARG A 152 21.17 -21.50 14.86
CA ARG A 152 21.70 -22.46 15.84
C ARG A 152 22.00 -21.80 17.17
N TRP A 153 21.60 -22.45 18.26
CA TRP A 153 21.95 -22.06 19.61
C TRP A 153 23.18 -22.84 20.05
N HIS A 154 24.06 -22.19 20.81
CA HIS A 154 25.19 -22.85 21.41
C HIS A 154 25.24 -22.54 22.89
N HIS A 155 25.27 -23.60 23.70
CA HIS A 155 25.43 -23.52 25.14
C HIS A 155 26.84 -24.00 25.48
N SER A 156 27.66 -23.13 26.07
CA SER A 156 29.04 -23.48 26.44
C SER A 156 29.32 -23.29 27.91
N ILE A 157 29.90 -24.33 28.48
CA ILE A 157 30.36 -24.45 29.86
C ILE A 157 31.82 -24.89 29.75
N SER A 158 32.70 -23.94 29.42
CA SER A 158 34.07 -24.16 28.94
C SER A 158 34.19 -24.67 27.49
N LYS A 159 35.38 -24.52 26.88
CA LYS A 159 35.68 -24.98 25.51
C LYS A 159 35.51 -26.49 25.31
N VAL A 160 35.51 -27.29 26.37
CA VAL A 160 35.46 -28.77 26.29
C VAL A 160 34.03 -29.30 26.44
N ASP A 161 33.18 -28.58 27.17
CA ASP A 161 31.79 -28.96 27.45
C ASP A 161 30.85 -27.88 26.90
N GLY A 162 30.58 -27.95 25.60
CA GLY A 162 29.56 -27.16 24.94
C GLY A 162 28.76 -28.03 23.97
N PHE A 163 27.52 -27.65 23.72
CA PHE A 163 26.69 -28.32 22.74
C PHE A 163 25.94 -27.30 21.88
N ASP A 164 25.84 -27.64 20.61
CA ASP A 164 24.97 -26.97 19.66
C ASP A 164 23.60 -27.60 19.75
N SER A 165 22.54 -26.80 19.70
CA SER A 165 21.19 -27.35 19.61
C SER A 165 21.00 -28.07 18.27
N ASP A 166 20.59 -29.34 18.31
CA ASP A 166 20.35 -30.15 17.09
C ASP A 166 19.16 -29.62 16.25
N ASN A 167 18.25 -28.87 16.88
CA ASN A 167 17.09 -28.28 16.21
C ASN A 167 17.44 -26.91 15.59
N SER A 168 17.57 -26.87 14.26
CA SER A 168 17.89 -25.69 13.45
C SER A 168 16.72 -24.72 13.20
N ILE A 169 15.59 -24.89 13.89
CA ILE A 169 14.35 -24.23 13.51
C ILE A 169 13.80 -23.41 14.66
N MET A 170 14.08 -22.09 14.64
CA MET A 170 13.06 -21.14 15.09
C MET A 170 13.24 -19.71 14.51
N PRO A 171 12.28 -19.23 13.71
CA PRO A 171 12.13 -17.82 13.37
C PRO A 171 11.23 -17.16 14.41
N VAL A 172 11.70 -17.00 15.65
CA VAL A 172 10.96 -16.18 16.62
C VAL A 172 11.67 -14.85 16.77
N ASP A 173 11.00 -13.78 16.37
CA ASP A 173 11.49 -12.42 16.58
C ASP A 173 11.61 -12.09 18.07
N ARG A 174 10.84 -12.79 18.93
CA ARG A 174 10.88 -12.72 20.39
C ARG A 174 11.01 -14.11 21.01
N ALA A 175 11.96 -14.29 21.92
CA ALA A 175 12.20 -15.56 22.61
C ALA A 175 12.46 -15.36 24.10
N PHE A 176 11.93 -16.24 24.95
CA PHE A 176 12.34 -16.37 26.34
C PHE A 176 13.28 -17.54 26.49
N ILE A 177 14.49 -17.24 26.95
CA ILE A 177 15.54 -18.20 27.14
C ILE A 177 15.65 -18.46 28.63
N THR A 178 15.74 -19.73 29.01
CA THR A 178 16.15 -20.15 30.34
C THR A 178 17.24 -21.19 30.19
N SER A 179 18.43 -20.87 30.69
CA SER A 179 19.60 -21.73 30.63
C SER A 179 19.97 -22.17 32.04
N VAL A 180 19.99 -23.48 32.26
CA VAL A 180 20.24 -24.12 33.55
C VAL A 180 21.50 -24.96 33.46
N VAL A 181 22.35 -24.86 34.46
CA VAL A 181 23.53 -25.71 34.63
C VAL A 181 23.48 -26.33 36.01
N SER A 182 23.44 -27.67 36.08
CA SER A 182 23.50 -28.44 37.32
C SER A 182 24.69 -29.39 37.29
N TYR A 183 25.73 -29.08 38.05
CA TYR A 183 26.88 -29.98 38.23
C TYR A 183 26.53 -31.16 39.13
N LYS A 184 25.58 -30.95 40.06
CA LYS A 184 25.02 -32.01 40.89
C LYS A 184 24.42 -33.13 40.03
N GLU A 185 23.70 -32.76 38.98
CA GLU A 185 23.12 -33.71 38.02
C GLU A 185 24.05 -34.03 36.85
N LYS A 186 25.20 -33.34 36.74
CA LYS A 186 26.09 -33.34 35.58
C LYS A 186 25.33 -33.07 34.28
N LYS A 187 24.43 -32.09 34.29
CA LYS A 187 23.57 -31.75 33.16
C LYS A 187 23.42 -30.24 32.97
N ALA A 188 23.26 -29.86 31.70
CA ALA A 188 22.78 -28.55 31.31
C ALA A 188 21.42 -28.69 30.63
N TYR A 189 20.52 -27.76 30.90
CA TYR A 189 19.20 -27.68 30.30
C TYR A 189 19.01 -26.33 29.62
N PHE A 190 18.40 -26.35 28.44
CA PHE A 190 17.98 -25.16 27.73
C PHE A 190 16.47 -25.22 27.53
N TYR A 191 15.75 -24.26 28.10
CA TYR A 191 14.33 -24.07 27.88
C TYR A 191 14.09 -22.85 27.00
N LEU A 192 13.20 -23.02 26.04
CA LEU A 192 12.75 -21.98 25.13
C LEU A 192 11.24 -21.78 25.32
N ASN A 193 10.85 -20.56 25.66
CA ASN A 193 9.45 -20.20 25.93
C ASN A 193 8.80 -21.14 26.96
N GLY A 194 9.55 -21.46 28.02
CA GLY A 194 9.08 -22.31 29.12
C GLY A 194 9.07 -23.82 28.84
N LYS A 195 9.45 -24.26 27.63
CA LYS A 195 9.51 -25.68 27.25
C LYS A 195 10.96 -26.14 27.16
N LEU A 196 11.26 -27.35 27.65
CA LEU A 196 12.58 -27.95 27.49
C LEU A 196 12.86 -28.11 26.00
N TRP A 197 13.91 -27.46 25.52
CA TRP A 197 14.31 -27.47 24.12
C TRP A 197 15.44 -28.46 23.90
N ASP A 198 16.43 -28.44 24.78
CA ASP A 198 17.60 -29.31 24.69
C ASP A 198 18.23 -29.56 26.06
N SER A 199 19.01 -30.64 26.18
CA SER A 199 19.77 -30.96 27.38
C SER A 199 21.04 -31.73 27.03
N SER A 200 22.13 -31.49 27.77
CA SER A 200 23.40 -32.18 27.55
C SER A 200 24.05 -32.59 28.86
N ASN A 201 24.83 -33.67 28.82
CA ASN A 201 25.61 -34.13 29.96
C ASN A 201 26.93 -33.35 30.06
N LEU A 202 27.33 -33.00 31.28
CA LEU A 202 28.56 -32.27 31.59
C LEU A 202 29.67 -33.24 32.03
N LYS A 203 30.90 -32.96 31.60
CA LYS A 203 32.08 -33.78 31.99
C LYS A 203 32.84 -33.16 33.16
N LEU A 204 32.73 -31.85 33.34
CA LEU A 204 33.37 -31.12 34.43
C LEU A 204 32.81 -31.49 35.81
N GLU A 205 33.71 -31.62 36.80
CA GLU A 205 33.36 -31.93 38.18
C GLU A 205 33.08 -30.69 39.05
N ASN A 206 33.56 -29.50 38.64
CA ASN A 206 33.40 -28.24 39.40
C ASN A 206 33.24 -27.03 38.48
N PHE A 207 32.58 -25.98 38.99
CA PHE A 207 32.47 -24.69 38.30
C PHE A 207 33.84 -23.99 38.17
N PRO A 208 34.17 -23.43 37.00
CA PRO A 208 35.20 -22.42 36.89
C PRO A 208 34.84 -21.21 37.78
N PRO A 209 35.83 -20.53 38.40
CA PRO A 209 35.56 -19.26 39.07
C PRO A 209 35.00 -18.26 38.07
N SER A 210 34.11 -17.38 38.54
CA SER A 210 33.60 -16.28 37.74
C SER A 210 33.76 -14.97 38.51
N THR A 211 34.18 -13.94 37.78
CA THR A 211 34.31 -12.58 38.30
C THR A 211 33.32 -11.63 37.62
N TYR A 212 32.87 -11.96 36.41
CA TYR A 212 32.03 -11.10 35.57
C TYR A 212 30.88 -11.87 34.93
N LEU A 213 29.73 -11.21 34.84
CA LEU A 213 28.59 -11.62 34.04
C LEU A 213 28.25 -10.51 33.05
N TYR A 214 28.28 -10.82 31.75
CA TYR A 214 27.92 -9.91 30.67
C TYR A 214 26.64 -10.37 29.98
N PHE A 215 25.79 -9.42 29.58
CA PHE A 215 24.69 -9.66 28.62
C PHE A 215 24.93 -8.83 27.36
N GLY A 216 24.78 -9.50 26.22
CA GLY A 216 25.04 -8.94 24.89
C GLY A 216 26.50 -8.84 24.49
N LYS A 217 27.41 -9.48 25.24
CA LYS A 217 28.84 -9.61 24.92
C LYS A 217 29.33 -11.03 25.21
N SER A 218 30.13 -11.58 24.31
CA SER A 218 30.97 -12.77 24.52
C SER A 218 32.45 -12.42 24.30
N TRP A 219 33.37 -13.29 24.72
CA TRP A 219 34.82 -13.08 24.60
C TRP A 219 35.54 -14.07 23.68
N THR A 220 34.97 -15.25 23.40
CA THR A 220 35.63 -16.25 22.54
C THR A 220 34.61 -16.99 21.66
N PRO A 221 34.30 -16.51 20.43
CA PRO A 221 34.78 -15.26 19.82
C PRO A 221 34.22 -14.00 20.51
N GLU A 222 34.94 -12.87 20.41
CA GLU A 222 34.41 -11.59 20.89
C GLU A 222 33.32 -11.10 19.95
N THR A 223 32.06 -11.22 20.40
CA THR A 223 30.91 -10.82 19.61
C THR A 223 29.91 -10.05 20.47
N LEU A 224 29.19 -9.14 19.83
CA LEU A 224 28.19 -8.28 20.45
C LEU A 224 26.81 -8.62 19.91
N PHE A 225 25.85 -8.74 20.81
CA PHE A 225 24.46 -8.95 20.42
C PHE A 225 23.82 -7.64 19.95
N ARG A 226 23.00 -7.76 18.90
CA ARG A 226 22.13 -6.69 18.43
C ARG A 226 20.66 -7.11 18.57
N GLY A 227 19.95 -6.42 19.46
CA GLY A 227 18.56 -6.72 19.76
C GLY A 227 18.11 -6.03 21.03
N VAL A 228 17.05 -6.52 21.65
CA VAL A 228 16.57 -6.08 22.96
C VAL A 228 16.73 -7.24 23.93
N ILE A 229 17.21 -6.98 25.15
CA ILE A 229 17.23 -7.95 26.25
C ILE A 229 16.40 -7.40 27.40
N GLY A 230 15.59 -8.23 28.05
CA GLY A 230 14.85 -7.83 29.23
C GLY A 230 14.40 -8.99 30.11
N GLY A 231 13.76 -8.67 31.24
CA GLY A 231 13.29 -9.66 32.22
C GLY A 231 14.36 -10.65 32.68
N VAL A 232 15.58 -10.17 32.92
CA VAL A 232 16.72 -11.00 33.33
C VAL A 232 16.52 -11.48 34.76
N THR A 233 16.60 -12.79 34.98
CA THR A 233 16.57 -13.42 36.31
C THR A 233 17.78 -14.30 36.51
N LEU A 234 18.34 -14.27 37.72
CA LEU A 234 19.49 -15.08 38.12
C LEU A 234 19.10 -15.92 39.34
N TRP A 235 19.40 -17.22 39.27
CA TRP A 235 19.12 -18.17 40.34
C TRP A 235 20.37 -18.96 40.70
N ASP A 236 20.55 -19.27 41.98
CA ASP A 236 21.67 -20.06 42.50
C ASP A 236 21.33 -21.56 42.68
N ARG A 237 20.25 -21.98 42.02
CA ARG A 237 19.79 -23.38 41.94
C ARG A 237 19.35 -23.71 40.52
N ALA A 238 19.25 -25.00 40.22
CA ALA A 238 18.52 -25.46 39.05
C ALA A 238 17.01 -25.25 39.28
N ILE A 239 16.33 -24.66 38.30
CA ILE A 239 14.86 -24.59 38.31
C ILE A 239 14.28 -25.78 37.54
N THR A 240 13.12 -26.27 37.95
CA THR A 240 12.45 -27.39 37.26
C THR A 240 11.80 -26.94 35.95
N ALA A 241 11.39 -27.89 35.12
CA ALA A 241 10.66 -27.58 33.88
C ALA A 241 9.35 -26.82 34.15
N GLU A 242 8.63 -27.16 35.22
CA GLU A 242 7.40 -26.48 35.64
C GLU A 242 7.68 -25.06 36.16
N GLU A 243 8.82 -24.84 36.81
CA GLU A 243 9.26 -23.50 37.20
C GLU A 243 9.64 -22.64 35.99
N ALA A 244 10.36 -23.22 35.02
CA ALA A 244 10.69 -22.54 33.76
C ALA A 244 9.42 -22.14 32.98
N ALA A 245 8.42 -23.03 32.92
CA ALA A 245 7.12 -22.75 32.29
C ALA A 245 6.36 -21.63 33.03
N ARG A 246 6.26 -21.68 34.36
CA ARG A 246 5.62 -20.63 35.15
C ARG A 246 6.32 -19.29 35.03
N LEU A 247 7.65 -19.30 35.03
CA LEU A 247 8.46 -18.09 34.86
C LEU A 247 8.22 -17.46 33.49
N TYR A 248 8.15 -18.28 32.43
CA TYR A 248 7.76 -17.83 31.09
C TYR A 248 6.37 -17.17 31.10
N ASP A 249 5.35 -17.84 31.63
CA ASP A 249 3.99 -17.32 31.63
C ASP A 249 3.88 -15.97 32.37
N GLN A 250 4.49 -15.88 33.56
CA GLN A 250 4.47 -14.67 34.40
C GLN A 250 5.11 -13.47 33.68
N GLN A 251 6.24 -13.72 33.05
CA GLN A 251 7.00 -12.69 32.36
C GLN A 251 6.36 -12.35 31.00
N ASN A 252 5.82 -13.32 30.25
CA ASN A 252 5.09 -13.06 29.01
C ASN A 252 3.85 -12.18 29.30
N GLN A 253 3.12 -12.46 30.38
CA GLN A 253 2.00 -11.64 30.84
C GLN A 253 2.46 -10.21 31.23
N THR A 254 3.60 -10.10 31.91
CA THR A 254 4.25 -8.83 32.23
C THR A 254 4.53 -8.02 30.96
N TYR A 255 5.13 -8.65 29.95
CA TYR A 255 5.43 -8.02 28.67
C TYR A 255 4.18 -7.60 27.90
N GLN A 256 3.16 -8.46 27.81
CA GLN A 256 1.88 -8.12 27.19
C GLN A 256 1.24 -6.90 27.87
N THR A 257 1.37 -6.80 29.19
CA THR A 257 0.89 -5.64 29.96
C THR A 257 1.70 -4.38 29.63
N ILE A 258 3.02 -4.49 29.50
CA ILE A 258 3.90 -3.37 29.11
C ILE A 258 3.57 -2.90 27.69
N ASP A 259 3.51 -3.81 26.72
CA ASP A 259 3.18 -3.49 25.32
C ASP A 259 1.79 -2.84 25.23
N HIS A 260 0.81 -3.35 26.00
CA HIS A 260 -0.52 -2.75 26.12
C HIS A 260 -0.49 -1.34 26.69
N ASN A 261 0.23 -1.13 27.80
CA ASN A 261 0.33 0.19 28.46
C ASN A 261 1.06 1.21 27.58
N ILE A 262 2.13 0.81 26.89
CA ILE A 262 2.82 1.66 25.91
C ILE A 262 1.84 2.08 24.80
N GLY A 263 1.11 1.11 24.22
CA GLY A 263 0.09 1.41 23.20
C GLY A 263 -1.02 2.33 23.69
N LEU A 264 -1.45 2.18 24.96
CA LEU A 264 -2.45 3.04 25.58
C LEU A 264 -1.93 4.46 25.83
N ILE A 265 -0.68 4.60 26.29
CA ILE A 265 -0.02 5.91 26.49
C ILE A 265 0.15 6.62 25.14
N ASP A 266 0.63 5.91 24.12
CA ASP A 266 0.79 6.46 22.76
C ASP A 266 -0.57 6.86 22.19
N GLY A 267 -1.61 6.04 22.38
CA GLY A 267 -2.98 6.34 21.98
C GLY A 267 -3.56 7.58 22.70
N LEU A 268 -3.37 7.69 24.01
CA LEU A 268 -3.77 8.85 24.81
C LEU A 268 -3.03 10.12 24.39
N ALA A 269 -1.75 10.01 24.07
CA ALA A 269 -0.96 11.14 23.61
C ALA A 269 -1.40 11.63 22.24
N VAL A 270 -1.69 10.72 21.30
CA VAL A 270 -2.29 11.06 20.01
C VAL A 270 -3.65 11.72 20.21
N PHE A 271 -4.48 11.18 21.12
CA PHE A 271 -5.77 11.79 21.46
C PHE A 271 -5.61 13.20 22.04
N LEU A 272 -4.67 13.42 22.97
CA LEU A 272 -4.35 14.74 23.53
C LEU A 272 -3.80 15.70 22.47
N ALA A 273 -2.96 15.21 21.56
CA ALA A 273 -2.49 15.99 20.42
C ALA A 273 -3.67 16.42 19.52
N ILE A 274 -4.62 15.52 19.24
CA ILE A 274 -5.86 15.84 18.50
C ILE A 274 -6.69 16.88 19.25
N LEU A 275 -6.84 16.77 20.57
CA LEU A 275 -7.58 17.75 21.38
C LEU A 275 -6.91 19.12 21.40
N LEU A 276 -5.60 19.19 21.65
CA LEU A 276 -4.81 20.42 21.63
C LEU A 276 -4.81 21.06 20.24
N PHE A 277 -4.78 20.24 19.19
CA PHE A 277 -4.91 20.68 17.82
C PHE A 277 -6.31 21.24 17.53
N GLY A 278 -7.37 20.51 17.91
CA GLY A 278 -8.76 20.97 17.82
C GLY A 278 -9.00 22.26 18.59
N PHE A 279 -8.39 22.42 19.76
CA PHE A 279 -8.40 23.66 20.54
C PHE A 279 -7.69 24.80 19.81
N SER A 280 -6.53 24.53 19.19
CA SER A 280 -5.80 25.51 18.37
C SER A 280 -6.68 26.02 17.22
N LEU A 281 -7.36 25.11 16.52
CA LEU A 281 -8.30 25.45 15.46
C LEU A 281 -9.50 26.24 15.96
N TYR A 282 -10.04 25.86 17.11
CA TYR A 282 -11.12 26.60 17.74
C TYR A 282 -10.71 28.04 18.09
N GLN A 283 -9.48 28.23 18.60
CA GLN A 283 -8.94 29.56 18.88
C GLN A 283 -8.73 30.37 17.60
N ILE A 284 -8.21 29.75 16.53
CA ILE A 284 -8.04 30.38 15.21
C ILE A 284 -9.41 30.80 14.64
N ALA A 285 -10.43 29.93 14.74
CA ALA A 285 -11.79 30.22 14.29
C ALA A 285 -12.47 31.34 15.10
N ARG A 286 -12.05 31.56 16.35
CA ARG A 286 -12.53 32.62 17.25
C ARG A 286 -11.77 33.95 17.16
N ILE A 287 -10.79 34.08 16.27
CA ILE A 287 -10.11 35.36 16.04
C ILE A 287 -11.12 36.38 15.49
N PRO A 288 -11.34 37.53 16.16
CA PRO A 288 -12.35 38.51 15.76
C PRO A 288 -12.17 39.02 14.32
N ARG A 289 -13.32 39.25 13.68
CA ARG A 289 -13.61 39.59 12.27
C ARG A 289 -12.86 40.78 11.62
N ALA A 290 -11.96 41.48 12.32
CA ALA A 290 -11.42 42.77 11.89
C ALA A 290 -10.04 42.74 11.21
N VAL A 291 -9.33 41.60 11.24
CA VAL A 291 -7.89 41.57 10.88
C VAL A 291 -7.60 41.46 9.38
N PRO A 292 -8.35 40.69 8.56
CA PRO A 292 -8.17 40.76 7.11
C PRO A 292 -8.47 42.16 6.55
N GLY A 293 -9.31 42.95 7.24
CA GLY A 293 -9.58 44.34 6.89
C GLY A 293 -8.31 45.20 6.90
N LEU A 294 -7.43 45.07 7.89
CA LEU A 294 -6.24 45.92 8.01
C LEU A 294 -5.17 45.67 6.92
N LEU A 295 -5.16 44.51 6.27
CA LEU A 295 -4.26 44.21 5.14
C LEU A 295 -4.94 44.32 3.76
N LEU A 296 -6.28 44.38 3.70
CA LEU A 296 -7.06 44.40 2.44
C LEU A 296 -7.91 45.67 2.24
N LEU A 297 -7.80 46.65 3.15
CA LEU A 297 -8.44 47.96 3.04
C LEU A 297 -8.20 48.73 1.72
N PRO A 298 -7.10 48.55 0.95
CA PRO A 298 -6.94 49.22 -0.34
C PRO A 298 -7.95 48.78 -1.43
N LEU A 299 -8.68 47.69 -1.23
CA LEU A 299 -9.55 47.11 -2.28
C LEU A 299 -11.03 47.52 -2.18
N GLY A 300 -11.43 48.31 -1.17
CA GLY A 300 -12.81 48.82 -1.04
C GLY A 300 -13.86 47.77 -0.63
N TRP A 301 -13.45 46.63 -0.08
CA TRP A 301 -14.39 45.56 0.29
C TRP A 301 -14.95 45.80 1.70
N THR A 302 -16.28 45.78 1.84
CA THR A 302 -16.94 45.89 3.14
C THR A 302 -16.75 44.59 3.95
N THR A 303 -16.70 44.71 5.28
CA THR A 303 -16.59 43.58 6.22
C THR A 303 -17.68 42.52 6.03
N GLN A 304 -18.87 42.93 5.59
CA GLN A 304 -20.01 42.06 5.34
C GLN A 304 -19.83 41.17 4.10
N THR A 305 -19.18 41.69 3.05
CA THR A 305 -18.87 40.91 1.83
C THR A 305 -17.79 39.87 2.11
N LEU A 306 -16.77 40.23 2.89
CA LEU A 306 -15.75 39.29 3.36
C LEU A 306 -16.34 38.17 4.23
N GLU A 307 -17.36 38.48 5.05
CA GLU A 307 -17.99 37.50 5.93
C GLU A 307 -18.82 36.45 5.15
N LYS A 308 -19.60 36.89 4.15
CA LYS A 308 -20.35 35.99 3.28
C LYS A 308 -19.45 35.09 2.45
N LEU A 309 -18.31 35.61 1.98
CA LEU A 309 -17.35 34.82 1.21
C LEU A 309 -16.54 33.87 2.10
N ALA A 310 -16.11 34.28 3.30
CA ALA A 310 -15.19 33.50 4.12
C ALA A 310 -15.79 32.21 4.71
N LYS A 311 -17.10 32.17 5.00
CA LYS A 311 -17.72 31.03 5.67
C LYS A 311 -17.54 29.70 4.92
N PRO A 312 -17.94 29.55 3.63
CA PRO A 312 -17.78 28.28 2.91
C PRO A 312 -16.31 27.88 2.74
N TYR A 313 -15.38 28.83 2.53
CA TYR A 313 -13.96 28.50 2.41
C TYR A 313 -13.33 28.05 3.74
N ARG A 314 -13.77 28.58 4.89
CA ARG A 314 -13.34 28.08 6.20
C ARG A 314 -13.77 26.64 6.42
N MET A 315 -15.00 26.32 5.99
CA MET A 315 -15.55 24.97 6.07
C MET A 315 -14.75 24.01 5.18
N LEU A 316 -14.44 24.40 3.94
CA LEU A 316 -13.54 23.65 3.06
C LEU A 316 -12.17 23.43 3.72
N GLY A 317 -11.56 24.48 4.29
CA GLY A 317 -10.28 24.37 5.00
C GLY A 317 -10.33 23.40 6.17
N LEU A 318 -11.43 23.36 6.93
CA LEU A 318 -11.63 22.38 8.00
C LEU A 318 -11.74 20.95 7.46
N THR A 319 -12.51 20.74 6.39
CA THR A 319 -12.62 19.42 5.74
C THR A 319 -11.26 18.92 5.25
N LEU A 320 -10.53 19.76 4.50
CA LEU A 320 -9.19 19.42 4.00
C LEU A 320 -8.20 19.14 5.13
N LEU A 321 -8.32 19.86 6.25
CA LEU A 321 -7.48 19.62 7.40
C LEU A 321 -7.77 18.28 8.08
N ILE A 322 -9.04 17.90 8.23
CA ILE A 322 -9.42 16.58 8.76
C ILE A 322 -8.89 15.47 7.85
N LEU A 323 -8.92 15.66 6.53
CA LEU A 323 -8.30 14.73 5.58
C LEU A 323 -6.79 14.62 5.76
N ALA A 324 -6.10 15.76 5.92
CA ALA A 324 -4.66 15.77 6.16
C ALA A 324 -4.30 15.03 7.45
N LEU A 325 -5.06 15.27 8.53
CA LEU A 325 -4.91 14.57 9.80
C LEU A 325 -5.15 13.06 9.64
N PHE A 326 -6.20 12.67 8.93
CA PHE A 326 -6.50 11.27 8.69
C PHE A 326 -5.35 10.57 7.94
N GLN A 327 -4.83 11.18 6.88
CA GLN A 327 -3.70 10.62 6.13
C GLN A 327 -2.41 10.58 6.98
N GLY A 328 -2.20 11.60 7.82
CA GLY A 328 -1.12 11.60 8.81
C GLY A 328 -1.24 10.45 9.81
N VAL A 329 -2.44 10.22 10.37
CA VAL A 329 -2.72 9.15 11.32
C VAL A 329 -2.52 7.77 10.68
N ALA A 330 -3.08 7.55 9.50
CA ALA A 330 -2.96 6.27 8.83
C ALA A 330 -1.49 5.90 8.54
N ARG A 331 -0.69 6.88 8.11
CA ARG A 331 0.75 6.71 7.95
C ARG A 331 1.46 6.39 9.28
N LEU A 332 1.15 7.09 10.36
CA LEU A 332 1.78 6.85 11.67
C LEU A 332 1.52 5.44 12.18
N LEU A 333 0.29 4.97 11.97
CA LEU A 333 -0.11 3.61 12.27
C LEU A 333 0.53 2.60 11.30
N ARG A 334 1.33 3.04 10.33
CA ARG A 334 1.97 2.22 9.29
C ARG A 334 0.93 1.37 8.55
N LEU A 335 -0.26 1.95 8.33
CA LEU A 335 -1.34 1.30 7.61
C LEU A 335 -1.02 1.28 6.13
N VAL A 336 -0.48 0.17 5.65
CA VAL A 336 -0.26 -0.03 4.23
C VAL A 336 -1.60 -0.36 3.58
N PRO A 337 -1.92 0.25 2.42
CA PRO A 337 -3.11 -0.11 1.66
C PRO A 337 -3.09 -1.60 1.29
N ALA A 338 -4.25 -2.22 1.11
CA ALA A 338 -4.39 -3.65 0.78
C ALA A 338 -5.05 -3.86 -0.58
N GLY A 339 -4.98 -5.09 -1.09
CA GLY A 339 -5.56 -5.46 -2.37
C GLY A 339 -5.00 -4.65 -3.53
N ASP A 340 -5.90 -4.18 -4.36
CA ASP A 340 -5.62 -3.30 -5.49
C ASP A 340 -4.95 -1.99 -5.08
N ALA A 341 -5.18 -1.53 -3.84
CA ALA A 341 -4.49 -0.37 -3.31
C ALA A 341 -3.01 -0.62 -3.06
N PHE A 342 -2.65 -1.84 -2.64
CA PHE A 342 -1.25 -2.24 -2.51
C PHE A 342 -0.60 -2.35 -3.90
N GLN A 343 -1.32 -2.91 -4.88
CA GLN A 343 -0.88 -2.96 -6.26
C GLN A 343 -0.55 -1.59 -6.83
N TYR A 344 -1.45 -0.65 -6.63
CA TYR A 344 -1.22 0.74 -7.00
C TYR A 344 0.00 1.33 -6.29
N ALA A 345 0.14 1.11 -4.98
CA ALA A 345 1.26 1.61 -4.20
C ALA A 345 2.60 1.06 -4.67
N TYR A 346 2.77 -0.26 -4.84
CA TYR A 346 4.06 -0.77 -5.28
C TYR A 346 4.35 -0.44 -6.76
N SER A 347 3.33 -0.31 -7.61
CA SER A 347 3.55 0.08 -9.01
C SER A 347 4.13 1.49 -9.08
N GLN A 348 3.63 2.38 -8.22
CA GLN A 348 4.23 3.71 -8.03
C GLN A 348 5.63 3.66 -7.45
N TYR A 349 5.86 2.79 -6.47
CA TYR A 349 7.19 2.60 -5.91
C TYR A 349 8.17 2.29 -7.02
N ILE A 350 7.86 1.30 -7.88
CA ILE A 350 8.74 0.86 -8.96
C ILE A 350 9.06 2.01 -9.93
N ILE A 351 8.04 2.78 -10.34
CA ILE A 351 8.23 3.92 -11.26
C ILE A 351 9.09 5.02 -10.64
N LEU A 352 8.79 5.40 -9.39
CA LEU A 352 9.52 6.46 -8.70
C LEU A 352 10.92 6.00 -8.29
N ASN A 353 11.12 4.71 -8.02
CA ASN A 353 12.41 4.13 -7.69
C ASN A 353 13.39 4.24 -8.85
N GLU A 354 12.95 3.91 -10.06
CA GLU A 354 13.75 4.10 -11.27
C GLU A 354 14.02 5.60 -11.52
N LEU A 355 12.96 6.40 -11.35
CA LEU A 355 12.95 7.85 -11.14
C LEU A 355 14.20 8.38 -10.42
N VAL A 356 14.25 8.02 -9.15
CA VAL A 356 15.16 8.55 -8.16
C VAL A 356 16.54 7.92 -8.25
N SER A 357 16.61 6.61 -8.52
CA SER A 357 17.87 5.85 -8.51
C SER A 357 18.70 6.07 -9.78
N HIS A 358 18.04 6.25 -10.93
CA HIS A 358 18.70 6.28 -12.24
C HIS A 358 18.43 7.56 -13.03
N GLY A 359 17.51 8.44 -12.58
CA GLY A 359 17.18 9.67 -13.31
C GLY A 359 16.37 9.44 -14.59
N GLU A 360 15.84 8.23 -14.79
CA GLU A 360 15.07 7.85 -15.97
C GLU A 360 13.69 7.33 -15.58
N LEU A 361 12.68 7.65 -16.39
CA LEU A 361 11.37 7.04 -16.22
C LEU A 361 11.41 5.59 -16.68
N ILE A 362 10.74 4.71 -15.92
CA ILE A 362 10.71 3.29 -16.23
C ILE A 362 10.00 3.03 -17.57
N LYS A 363 10.64 2.25 -18.44
CA LYS A 363 10.10 1.80 -19.73
C LYS A 363 9.93 0.29 -19.75
N TRP A 364 10.61 -0.42 -18.86
CA TRP A 364 10.57 -1.87 -18.71
C TRP A 364 10.38 -2.28 -17.25
N LEU A 365 9.65 -3.36 -16.98
CA LEU A 365 9.49 -3.93 -15.65
C LEU A 365 10.32 -5.23 -15.60
N PRO A 366 11.53 -5.19 -15.04
CA PRO A 366 12.55 -6.22 -15.22
C PRO A 366 12.13 -7.60 -14.72
N PHE A 367 11.31 -7.64 -13.66
CA PHE A 367 10.96 -8.89 -12.97
C PHE A 367 9.49 -9.25 -13.10
N MET A 368 8.71 -8.50 -13.87
CA MET A 368 7.30 -8.79 -14.09
C MET A 368 7.15 -9.78 -15.24
N THR A 369 6.78 -11.04 -14.97
CA THR A 369 6.82 -12.14 -15.96
C THR A 369 8.12 -12.18 -16.75
N GLU A 370 9.25 -12.25 -16.05
CA GLU A 370 10.60 -12.28 -16.66
C GLU A 370 11.00 -10.97 -17.37
N GLY A 371 10.07 -10.03 -17.58
CA GLY A 371 10.27 -8.74 -18.24
C GLY A 371 9.04 -8.31 -19.06
N MET A 372 8.58 -7.06 -18.90
CA MET A 372 7.47 -6.50 -19.70
C MET A 372 7.62 -4.99 -19.91
N ILE A 373 7.03 -4.43 -20.97
CA ILE A 373 6.95 -2.98 -21.13
C ILE A 373 6.14 -2.32 -20.00
N ALA A 374 6.63 -1.21 -19.47
CA ALA A 374 6.09 -0.57 -18.26
C ALA A 374 4.93 0.41 -18.52
N ASN A 375 4.62 0.72 -19.79
CA ASN A 375 3.71 1.79 -20.19
C ASN A 375 2.32 1.72 -19.54
N ILE A 376 1.61 0.58 -19.60
CA ILE A 376 0.28 0.44 -18.98
C ILE A 376 0.38 0.66 -17.47
N TRP A 377 1.42 0.11 -16.84
CA TRP A 377 1.63 0.22 -15.39
C TRP A 377 1.98 1.65 -14.97
N ALA A 378 2.79 2.35 -15.76
CA ALA A 378 3.03 3.77 -15.60
C ALA A 378 1.74 4.58 -15.71
N PHE A 379 0.92 4.29 -16.72
CA PHE A 379 -0.36 4.97 -16.96
C PHE A 379 -1.33 4.82 -15.80
N ILE A 380 -1.53 3.59 -15.30
CA ILE A 380 -2.48 3.34 -14.21
C ILE A 380 -1.95 3.79 -12.85
N SER A 381 -0.64 4.05 -12.73
CA SER A 381 0.00 4.47 -11.48
C SER A 381 0.20 5.97 -11.40
N PHE A 382 0.24 6.70 -12.53
CA PHE A 382 0.39 8.14 -12.49
C PHE A 382 -0.84 8.87 -11.94
N SER A 383 -0.67 10.15 -11.66
CA SER A 383 -1.71 11.08 -11.23
C SER A 383 -1.18 12.48 -11.53
N LEU A 384 -2.09 13.43 -11.72
CA LEU A 384 -1.72 14.81 -11.98
C LEU A 384 -0.92 15.46 -10.84
N SER A 385 -0.90 14.85 -9.65
CA SER A 385 -0.12 15.32 -8.51
C SER A 385 1.32 14.78 -8.48
N TYR A 386 1.63 13.63 -9.10
CA TYR A 386 2.95 13.00 -8.93
C TYR A 386 4.15 13.80 -9.41
N PRO A 387 4.13 14.52 -10.55
CA PRO A 387 5.28 15.36 -10.93
C PRO A 387 5.69 16.34 -9.83
N TRP A 388 4.72 16.84 -9.06
CA TRP A 388 4.95 17.76 -7.95
C TRP A 388 5.43 17.06 -6.68
N VAL A 389 4.84 15.90 -6.37
CA VAL A 389 5.27 15.05 -5.25
C VAL A 389 6.72 14.61 -5.45
N LEU A 390 7.09 14.25 -6.67
CA LEU A 390 8.47 13.95 -7.02
C LEU A 390 9.38 15.18 -6.93
N GLY A 391 8.92 16.35 -7.39
CA GLY A 391 9.64 17.60 -7.18
C GLY A 391 9.95 17.84 -5.69
N LEU A 392 9.01 17.51 -4.79
CA LEU A 392 9.25 17.57 -3.34
C LEU A 392 10.29 16.57 -2.86
N HIS A 393 10.32 15.35 -3.41
CA HIS A 393 11.40 14.39 -3.10
C HIS A 393 12.78 15.02 -3.34
N TYR A 394 13.02 15.56 -4.53
CA TYR A 394 14.31 16.19 -4.86
C TYR A 394 14.64 17.41 -3.98
N LEU A 395 13.63 18.12 -3.49
CA LEU A 395 13.82 19.28 -2.60
C LEU A 395 14.05 18.90 -1.14
N THR A 396 13.55 17.74 -0.68
CA THR A 396 13.43 17.44 0.77
C THR A 396 13.94 16.07 1.19
N GLY A 397 14.26 15.17 0.25
CA GLY A 397 14.65 13.79 0.53
C GLY A 397 13.54 12.93 1.14
N LEU A 398 12.26 13.29 0.93
CA LEU A 398 11.13 12.51 1.44
C LEU A 398 11.11 11.09 0.82
N GLN A 399 11.02 10.07 1.66
CA GLN A 399 10.93 8.66 1.25
C GLN A 399 9.57 8.32 0.62
N PHE A 400 9.50 7.18 -0.09
CA PHE A 400 8.32 6.78 -0.88
C PHE A 400 7.03 6.74 -0.06
N ASP A 401 7.05 6.18 1.15
CA ASP A 401 5.88 6.13 2.04
C ASP A 401 5.27 7.52 2.23
N LYS A 402 6.10 8.55 2.41
CA LYS A 402 5.69 9.94 2.59
C LYS A 402 5.04 10.49 1.33
N LEU A 403 5.65 10.20 0.18
CA LEU A 403 5.21 10.64 -1.13
C LEU A 403 3.86 10.00 -1.49
N LEU A 404 3.66 8.72 -1.16
CA LEU A 404 2.42 7.98 -1.39
C LEU A 404 1.22 8.66 -0.72
N TYR A 405 1.25 8.84 0.61
CA TYR A 405 0.15 9.47 1.34
C TYR A 405 -0.05 10.94 0.95
N LEU A 406 1.04 11.66 0.63
CA LEU A 406 0.95 13.03 0.16
C LEU A 406 0.26 13.12 -1.21
N GLY A 407 0.59 12.22 -2.14
CA GLY A 407 -0.06 12.14 -3.45
C GLY A 407 -1.56 11.89 -3.33
N TYR A 408 -1.96 10.91 -2.51
CA TYR A 408 -3.38 10.65 -2.24
C TYR A 408 -4.09 11.82 -1.56
N PHE A 409 -3.44 12.49 -0.59
CA PHE A 409 -3.99 13.69 0.03
C PHE A 409 -4.22 14.81 -1.00
N ILE A 410 -3.28 15.03 -1.92
CA ILE A 410 -3.41 16.04 -2.97
C ILE A 410 -4.56 15.69 -3.92
N ASP A 411 -4.66 14.43 -4.35
CA ASP A 411 -5.73 14.00 -5.23
C ASP A 411 -7.10 14.11 -4.53
N GLU A 412 -7.21 13.71 -3.26
CA GLU A 412 -8.44 13.87 -2.47
C GLU A 412 -8.82 15.35 -2.36
N THR A 413 -7.83 16.22 -2.16
CA THR A 413 -8.02 17.66 -2.15
C THR A 413 -8.59 18.17 -3.47
N ILE A 414 -8.07 17.70 -4.60
CA ILE A 414 -8.60 18.05 -5.93
C ILE A 414 -10.08 17.64 -6.05
N PHE A 415 -10.42 16.41 -5.65
CA PHE A 415 -11.80 15.93 -5.66
C PHE A 415 -12.72 16.79 -4.79
N VAL A 416 -12.33 17.06 -3.55
CA VAL A 416 -13.12 17.86 -2.60
C VAL A 416 -13.24 19.31 -3.06
N VAL A 417 -12.20 19.91 -3.61
CA VAL A 417 -12.23 21.26 -4.19
C VAL A 417 -13.16 21.30 -5.40
N GLY A 418 -13.07 20.32 -6.31
CA GLY A 418 -13.96 20.21 -7.46
C GLY A 418 -15.42 20.11 -7.03
N LEU A 419 -15.72 19.24 -6.06
CA LEU A 419 -17.06 19.07 -5.51
C LEU A 419 -17.54 20.32 -4.77
N PHE A 420 -16.65 21.03 -4.08
CA PHE A 420 -16.96 22.30 -3.43
C PHE A 420 -17.34 23.40 -4.43
N LEU A 421 -16.57 23.55 -5.51
CA LEU A 421 -16.88 24.51 -6.57
C LEU A 421 -18.22 24.19 -7.24
N LEU A 422 -18.46 22.91 -7.53
CA LEU A 422 -19.73 22.43 -8.05
C LEU A 422 -20.89 22.71 -7.07
N ALA A 423 -20.75 22.31 -5.80
CA ALA A 423 -21.77 22.52 -4.78
C ALA A 423 -22.06 24.01 -4.55
N ARG A 424 -21.05 24.89 -4.57
CA ARG A 424 -21.26 26.34 -4.51
C ARG A 424 -22.02 26.91 -5.70
N ARG A 425 -21.92 26.25 -6.86
CA ARG A 425 -22.69 26.64 -8.03
C ARG A 425 -24.15 26.19 -7.93
N LEU A 426 -24.39 25.04 -7.31
CA LEU A 426 -25.71 24.43 -7.17
C LEU A 426 -26.51 24.98 -6.00
N PHE A 427 -25.85 25.30 -4.88
CA PHE A 427 -26.50 25.65 -3.62
C PHE A 427 -26.13 27.07 -3.16
N LYS A 428 -27.10 27.75 -2.56
CA LYS A 428 -26.94 29.07 -1.92
C LYS A 428 -26.48 28.96 -0.47
N ARG A 429 -26.94 27.92 0.25
CA ARG A 429 -26.63 27.70 1.67
C ARG A 429 -25.27 27.04 1.87
N SER A 430 -24.42 27.64 2.70
CA SER A 430 -23.12 27.09 3.10
C SER A 430 -23.19 25.70 3.76
N GLU A 431 -24.31 25.41 4.41
CA GLU A 431 -24.59 24.19 5.14
C GLU A 431 -24.79 23.01 4.17
N ALA A 432 -25.52 23.22 3.07
CA ALA A 432 -25.67 22.21 2.02
C ALA A 432 -24.32 21.95 1.32
N ILE A 433 -23.55 23.01 1.06
CA ILE A 433 -22.20 22.90 0.49
C ILE A 433 -21.28 22.08 1.41
N LEU A 434 -21.24 22.40 2.70
CA LEU A 434 -20.46 21.67 3.70
C LEU A 434 -20.91 20.22 3.80
N PHE A 435 -22.21 19.95 3.89
CA PHE A 435 -22.73 18.60 3.94
C PHE A 435 -22.24 17.76 2.76
N VAL A 436 -22.47 18.23 1.53
CA VAL A 436 -22.09 17.48 0.32
C VAL A 436 -20.57 17.22 0.28
N THR A 437 -19.77 18.25 0.58
CA THR A 437 -18.31 18.17 0.48
C THR A 437 -17.67 17.34 1.59
N ALA A 438 -18.06 17.55 2.85
CA ALA A 438 -17.51 16.80 3.97
C ALA A 438 -18.01 15.35 3.99
N THR A 439 -19.27 15.07 3.64
CA THR A 439 -19.75 13.69 3.55
C THR A 439 -19.03 12.92 2.44
N ALA A 440 -18.85 13.52 1.26
CA ALA A 440 -18.07 12.90 0.20
C ALA A 440 -16.63 12.60 0.65
N ALA A 441 -15.98 13.57 1.28
CA ALA A 441 -14.62 13.42 1.83
C ALA A 441 -14.55 12.29 2.88
N PHE A 442 -15.49 12.27 3.83
CA PHE A 442 -15.44 11.34 4.96
C PHE A 442 -15.95 9.95 4.63
N THR A 443 -16.63 9.75 3.51
CA THR A 443 -17.04 8.41 3.06
C THR A 443 -16.14 7.85 1.97
N LEU A 444 -15.10 8.58 1.55
CA LEU A 444 -14.14 8.13 0.55
C LEU A 444 -13.05 7.26 1.21
N VAL A 445 -12.97 5.97 0.89
CA VAL A 445 -11.94 5.06 1.43
C VAL A 445 -11.21 4.31 0.31
N TRP A 446 -10.07 4.83 -0.14
CA TRP A 446 -9.30 4.21 -1.23
C TRP A 446 -8.42 3.03 -0.79
N TYR A 447 -8.30 2.74 0.51
CA TYR A 447 -7.31 1.80 1.07
C TYR A 447 -7.42 0.34 0.62
N GLY A 448 -8.55 -0.09 0.07
CA GLY A 448 -8.69 -1.44 -0.52
C GLY A 448 -8.71 -1.46 -2.03
N GLN A 449 -9.18 -0.37 -2.65
CA GLN A 449 -9.50 -0.34 -4.06
C GLN A 449 -9.52 1.12 -4.55
N PRO A 450 -8.35 1.69 -4.91
CA PRO A 450 -8.24 3.11 -5.21
C PRO A 450 -8.83 3.45 -6.58
N TRP A 451 -8.85 2.48 -7.50
CA TRP A 451 -9.33 2.73 -8.86
C TRP A 451 -10.84 2.97 -8.88
N PHE A 452 -11.63 2.05 -8.32
CA PHE A 452 -13.09 2.19 -8.31
C PHE A 452 -13.59 3.17 -7.25
N ASN A 453 -13.05 3.11 -6.02
CA ASN A 453 -13.55 3.93 -4.92
C ASN A 453 -13.03 5.36 -4.94
N PHE A 454 -12.16 5.73 -5.89
CA PHE A 454 -11.64 7.10 -5.96
C PHE A 454 -11.26 7.58 -7.37
N LYS A 455 -10.27 6.95 -8.01
CA LYS A 455 -9.67 7.46 -9.26
C LYS A 455 -10.67 7.53 -10.41
N LEU A 456 -11.64 6.62 -10.46
CA LEU A 456 -12.71 6.61 -11.46
C LEU A 456 -13.47 7.95 -11.53
N PHE A 457 -13.57 8.72 -10.45
CA PHE A 457 -14.40 9.93 -10.40
C PHE A 457 -13.70 11.17 -9.81
N HIS A 458 -12.43 11.09 -9.42
CA HIS A 458 -11.76 12.16 -8.66
C HIS A 458 -11.75 13.55 -9.35
N LEU A 459 -11.63 13.62 -10.69
CA LEU A 459 -11.72 14.88 -11.45
C LEU A 459 -13.14 15.22 -11.92
N PHE A 460 -14.07 14.27 -11.82
CA PHE A 460 -15.39 14.39 -12.43
C PHE A 460 -16.21 15.57 -11.86
N PRO A 461 -16.25 15.85 -10.54
CA PRO A 461 -16.94 17.04 -10.04
C PRO A 461 -16.40 18.36 -10.62
N LEU A 462 -15.10 18.46 -10.85
CA LEU A 462 -14.48 19.64 -11.46
C LEU A 462 -14.85 19.75 -12.94
N ALA A 463 -14.84 18.63 -13.67
CA ALA A 463 -15.33 18.58 -15.05
C ALA A 463 -16.79 19.05 -15.16
N LEU A 464 -17.67 18.58 -14.25
CA LEU A 464 -19.07 19.02 -14.20
C LEU A 464 -19.23 20.50 -13.86
N PHE A 465 -18.39 21.05 -12.97
CA PHE A 465 -18.37 22.47 -12.70
C PHE A 465 -18.06 23.30 -13.96
N PHE A 466 -17.05 22.90 -14.74
CA PHE A 466 -16.72 23.57 -15.99
C PHE A 466 -17.79 23.36 -17.08
N LEU A 467 -18.41 22.17 -17.14
CA LEU A 467 -19.52 21.90 -18.06
C LEU A 467 -20.70 22.83 -17.79
N ILE A 468 -21.20 22.87 -16.55
CA ILE A 468 -22.35 23.70 -16.16
C ILE A 468 -22.03 25.18 -16.41
N THR A 469 -20.86 25.65 -15.97
CA THR A 469 -20.52 27.07 -16.13
C THR A 469 -20.20 27.45 -17.57
N GLY A 470 -19.71 26.51 -18.38
CA GLY A 470 -19.53 26.68 -19.83
C GLY A 470 -20.85 26.80 -20.56
N LEU A 471 -21.83 25.96 -20.24
CA LEU A 471 -23.20 26.04 -20.78
C LEU A 471 -23.90 27.35 -20.37
N GLU A 472 -23.78 27.74 -19.10
CA GLU A 472 -24.39 28.96 -18.58
C GLU A 472 -23.83 30.24 -19.20
N ARG A 473 -22.50 30.31 -19.35
CA ARG A 473 -21.79 31.49 -19.86
C ARG A 473 -21.61 31.45 -21.37
N ARG A 474 -22.02 30.35 -22.02
CA ARG A 474 -21.79 30.06 -23.46
C ARG A 474 -20.32 30.21 -23.83
N GLN A 475 -19.44 29.59 -23.04
CA GLN A 475 -17.99 29.68 -23.20
C GLN A 475 -17.41 28.33 -23.66
N VAL A 476 -17.04 28.24 -24.95
CA VAL A 476 -16.41 27.06 -25.57
C VAL A 476 -15.17 26.64 -24.78
N THR A 477 -14.30 27.59 -24.39
CA THR A 477 -13.08 27.29 -23.64
C THR A 477 -13.38 26.50 -22.36
N ARG A 478 -14.47 26.82 -21.64
CA ARG A 478 -14.85 26.08 -20.42
C ARG A 478 -15.36 24.68 -20.75
N LEU A 479 -16.09 24.50 -21.86
CA LEU A 479 -16.52 23.18 -22.31
C LEU A 479 -15.34 22.30 -22.74
N VAL A 480 -14.35 22.88 -23.42
CA VAL A 480 -13.11 22.17 -23.78
C VAL A 480 -12.34 21.77 -22.52
N ILE A 481 -12.23 22.65 -21.52
CA ILE A 481 -11.62 22.31 -20.22
C ILE A 481 -12.42 21.18 -19.52
N ALA A 482 -13.75 21.21 -19.58
CA ALA A 482 -14.58 20.15 -19.01
C ALA A 482 -14.31 18.78 -19.67
N ALA A 483 -14.26 18.75 -21.01
CA ALA A 483 -13.94 17.54 -21.77
C ALA A 483 -12.51 17.07 -21.47
N TRP A 484 -11.55 17.98 -21.43
CA TRP A 484 -10.16 17.68 -21.10
C TRP A 484 -10.02 17.08 -19.69
N LEU A 485 -10.71 17.62 -18.67
CA LEU A 485 -10.70 17.06 -17.32
C LEU A 485 -11.37 15.68 -17.25
N ALA A 486 -12.44 15.45 -18.01
CA ALA A 486 -13.09 14.14 -18.10
C ALA A 486 -12.16 13.09 -18.70
N VAL A 487 -11.47 13.42 -19.80
CA VAL A 487 -10.48 12.57 -20.47
C VAL A 487 -9.26 12.32 -19.57
N THR A 488 -8.73 13.38 -18.96
CA THR A 488 -7.56 13.29 -18.06
C THR A 488 -7.85 12.48 -16.80
N GLY A 489 -9.13 12.39 -16.40
CA GLY A 489 -9.55 11.56 -15.26
C GLY A 489 -9.26 10.07 -15.42
N VAL A 490 -8.99 9.59 -16.65
CA VAL A 490 -8.56 8.21 -16.93
C VAL A 490 -7.11 7.97 -16.53
N ILE A 491 -6.27 9.01 -16.47
CA ILE A 491 -4.85 8.86 -16.12
C ILE A 491 -4.73 8.59 -14.62
N GLY A 492 -4.02 7.53 -14.26
CA GLY A 492 -4.04 6.99 -12.90
C GLY A 492 -5.23 6.10 -12.59
N ALA A 493 -6.04 5.79 -13.60
CA ALA A 493 -7.11 4.82 -13.55
C ALA A 493 -6.86 3.71 -14.57
N LEU A 494 -7.66 2.64 -14.48
CA LEU A 494 -7.55 1.52 -15.42
C LEU A 494 -8.04 1.98 -16.81
N PRO A 495 -7.34 1.66 -17.92
CA PRO A 495 -7.67 2.25 -19.21
C PRO A 495 -9.07 1.90 -19.72
N TYR A 496 -9.57 0.73 -19.33
CA TYR A 496 -10.91 0.29 -19.68
C TYR A 496 -12.02 1.09 -18.97
N TYR A 497 -11.69 2.09 -18.13
CA TYR A 497 -12.66 3.04 -17.58
C TYR A 497 -13.06 4.15 -18.56
N LEU A 498 -12.28 4.37 -19.62
CA LEU A 498 -12.58 5.36 -20.65
C LEU A 498 -14.06 5.33 -21.13
N PRO A 499 -14.65 4.18 -21.54
CA PRO A 499 -16.05 4.12 -21.95
C PRO A 499 -17.04 4.54 -20.85
N ILE A 500 -16.72 4.30 -19.58
CA ILE A 500 -17.57 4.73 -18.45
C ILE A 500 -17.52 6.23 -18.27
N LEU A 501 -16.33 6.82 -18.31
CA LEU A 501 -16.15 8.26 -18.18
C LEU A 501 -16.78 9.01 -19.35
N GLU A 502 -16.64 8.50 -20.58
CA GLU A 502 -17.31 9.02 -21.76
C GLU A 502 -18.83 8.96 -21.62
N MET A 503 -19.38 7.81 -21.21
CA MET A 503 -20.81 7.63 -20.95
C MET A 503 -21.32 8.62 -19.90
N MET A 504 -20.63 8.73 -18.76
CA MET A 504 -21.02 9.64 -17.67
C MET A 504 -20.94 11.10 -18.07
N PHE A 505 -19.90 11.49 -18.82
CA PHE A 505 -19.75 12.86 -19.31
C PHE A 505 -20.79 13.20 -20.38
N LEU A 506 -21.04 12.30 -21.33
CA LEU A 506 -22.07 12.46 -22.35
C LEU A 506 -23.47 12.55 -21.73
N ALA A 507 -23.81 11.65 -20.79
CA ALA A 507 -25.06 11.71 -20.06
C ALA A 507 -25.23 13.03 -19.30
N SER A 508 -24.14 13.57 -18.75
CA SER A 508 -24.13 14.88 -18.09
C SER A 508 -24.37 16.02 -19.08
N CYS A 509 -23.70 16.00 -20.24
CA CYS A 509 -23.95 16.96 -21.32
C CYS A 509 -25.43 16.94 -21.76
N LEU A 510 -25.99 15.75 -21.99
CA LEU A 510 -27.39 15.58 -22.38
C LEU A 510 -28.36 16.00 -21.27
N GLY A 511 -28.02 15.78 -20.01
CA GLY A 511 -28.83 16.18 -18.86
C GLY A 511 -28.84 17.69 -18.64
N PHE A 512 -27.71 18.38 -18.79
CA PHE A 512 -27.60 19.82 -18.51
C PHE A 512 -27.87 20.73 -19.72
N ALA A 513 -27.60 20.28 -20.94
CA ALA A 513 -27.77 21.09 -22.15
C ALA A 513 -29.21 21.65 -22.36
N PRO A 514 -30.29 20.89 -22.13
CA PRO A 514 -31.67 21.38 -22.33
C PRO A 514 -32.03 22.62 -21.50
N TYR A 515 -31.33 22.85 -20.39
CA TYR A 515 -31.54 24.03 -19.54
C TYR A 515 -30.98 25.33 -20.11
N HIS A 516 -30.07 25.24 -21.09
CA HIS A 516 -29.34 26.38 -21.67
C HIS A 516 -29.51 26.51 -23.18
N ILE A 517 -29.76 25.40 -23.86
CA ILE A 517 -29.92 25.34 -25.31
C ILE A 517 -31.40 25.16 -25.63
N LYS A 518 -32.11 26.26 -25.86
CA LYS A 518 -33.55 26.25 -26.21
C LYS A 518 -33.80 26.41 -27.70
N SER A 519 -32.78 26.86 -28.44
CA SER A 519 -32.86 27.13 -29.87
C SER A 519 -31.57 26.77 -30.59
N LYS A 520 -31.64 26.59 -31.92
CA LYS A 520 -30.46 26.44 -32.78
C LYS A 520 -29.47 27.62 -32.63
N LYS A 521 -29.96 28.83 -32.38
CA LYS A 521 -29.11 30.02 -32.14
C LYS A 521 -28.29 29.87 -30.86
N ASP A 522 -28.85 29.27 -29.82
CA ASP A 522 -28.11 29.00 -28.57
C ASP A 522 -27.01 27.97 -28.79
N LEU A 523 -27.28 26.92 -29.57
CA LEU A 523 -26.28 25.92 -29.95
C LEU A 523 -25.14 26.55 -30.76
N VAL A 524 -25.46 27.38 -31.76
CA VAL A 524 -24.47 28.11 -32.57
C VAL A 524 -23.67 29.07 -31.68
N ALA A 525 -24.32 29.79 -30.76
CA ALA A 525 -23.64 30.67 -29.82
C ALA A 525 -22.71 29.91 -28.86
N LEU A 526 -23.08 28.68 -28.50
CA LEU A 526 -22.29 27.82 -27.62
C LEU A 526 -21.00 27.33 -28.27
N VAL A 527 -21.03 27.04 -29.58
CA VAL A 527 -19.85 26.56 -30.34
C VAL A 527 -19.07 27.68 -31.02
N SER A 528 -19.67 28.87 -31.12
CA SER A 528 -19.05 30.03 -31.77
C SER A 528 -17.96 30.62 -30.86
N PRO A 529 -16.70 30.71 -31.32
CA PRO A 529 -15.62 31.35 -30.55
C PRO A 529 -15.75 32.89 -30.50
N LYS A 530 -16.81 33.48 -31.10
CA LYS A 530 -17.04 34.93 -31.10
C LYS A 530 -17.10 35.47 -29.65
N GLY A 531 -16.11 36.29 -29.30
CA GLY A 531 -15.97 36.90 -27.97
C GLY A 531 -15.07 36.12 -27.01
N GLU A 532 -14.58 34.93 -27.39
CA GLU A 532 -13.54 34.25 -26.65
C GLU A 532 -12.15 34.72 -27.06
N ASN A 533 -11.20 34.64 -26.13
CA ASN A 533 -9.80 34.86 -26.46
C ASN A 533 -9.27 33.61 -27.20
N PRO A 534 -8.85 33.72 -28.47
CA PRO A 534 -8.44 32.57 -29.28
C PRO A 534 -7.25 31.81 -28.67
N PHE A 535 -6.35 32.51 -27.95
CA PHE A 535 -5.23 31.88 -27.27
C PHE A 535 -5.70 30.93 -26.15
N LYS A 536 -6.74 31.29 -25.40
CA LYS A 536 -7.29 30.42 -24.34
C LYS A 536 -7.92 29.17 -24.92
N LEU A 537 -8.63 29.32 -26.03
CA LEU A 537 -9.25 28.20 -26.74
C LEU A 537 -8.19 27.26 -27.33
N LEU A 538 -7.16 27.80 -27.99
CA LEU A 538 -6.04 27.02 -28.52
C LEU A 538 -5.29 26.29 -27.40
N LEU A 539 -5.05 26.94 -26.25
CA LEU A 539 -4.43 26.28 -25.09
C LEU A 539 -5.30 25.13 -24.56
N ALA A 540 -6.62 25.34 -24.43
CA ALA A 540 -7.54 24.30 -23.97
C ALA A 540 -7.61 23.12 -24.96
N LEU A 541 -7.62 23.39 -26.26
CA LEU A 541 -7.58 22.36 -27.31
C LEU A 541 -6.23 21.62 -27.31
N GLY A 542 -5.12 22.33 -27.11
CA GLY A 542 -3.79 21.74 -26.97
C GLY A 542 -3.70 20.79 -25.77
N LEU A 543 -4.28 21.19 -24.62
CA LEU A 543 -4.40 20.32 -23.44
C LEU A 543 -5.21 19.05 -23.76
N LEU A 544 -6.40 19.21 -24.36
CA LEU A 544 -7.24 18.07 -24.76
C LEU A 544 -6.50 17.13 -25.73
N GLY A 545 -5.89 17.67 -26.78
CA GLY A 545 -5.12 16.90 -27.76
C GLY A 545 -3.93 16.17 -27.12
N SER A 546 -3.22 16.83 -26.20
CA SER A 546 -2.11 16.21 -25.46
C SER A 546 -2.57 15.04 -24.57
N SER A 547 -3.71 15.17 -23.88
CA SER A 547 -4.27 14.09 -23.07
C SER A 547 -4.70 12.89 -23.91
N LEU A 548 -5.33 13.14 -25.06
CA LEU A 548 -5.69 12.09 -26.01
C LEU A 548 -4.45 11.38 -26.56
N TYR A 549 -3.40 12.13 -26.90
CA TYR A 549 -2.12 11.56 -27.32
C TYR A 549 -1.48 10.71 -26.21
N VAL A 550 -1.45 11.21 -24.97
CA VAL A 550 -0.94 10.49 -23.80
C VAL A 550 -1.70 9.17 -23.61
N ILE A 551 -3.03 9.21 -23.61
CA ILE A 551 -3.87 8.01 -23.48
C ILE A 551 -3.59 7.03 -24.62
N TYR A 552 -3.54 7.51 -25.87
CA TYR A 552 -3.22 6.68 -27.02
C TYR A 552 -1.84 6.04 -26.88
N ALA A 553 -0.80 6.82 -26.57
CA ALA A 553 0.57 6.35 -26.46
C ALA A 553 0.70 5.25 -25.40
N PHE A 554 0.16 5.49 -24.19
CA PHE A 554 0.19 4.51 -23.11
C PHE A 554 -0.65 3.25 -23.38
N ASN A 555 -1.70 3.33 -24.20
CA ASN A 555 -2.56 2.18 -24.50
C ASN A 555 -2.19 1.43 -25.78
N LYS A 556 -1.38 2.04 -26.66
CA LYS A 556 -1.06 1.44 -27.96
C LYS A 556 0.39 1.01 -28.07
N LEU A 557 1.35 1.81 -27.59
CA LEU A 557 2.77 1.51 -27.74
C LEU A 557 3.13 0.25 -26.96
N GLY A 558 3.62 -0.80 -27.62
CA GLY A 558 4.01 -2.06 -26.98
C GLY A 558 2.87 -2.93 -26.42
N VAL A 559 1.63 -2.43 -26.34
CA VAL A 559 0.46 -3.23 -25.93
C VAL A 559 0.12 -4.29 -26.96
N GLU A 560 0.47 -4.04 -28.23
CA GLU A 560 0.39 -5.03 -29.30
C GLU A 560 1.33 -6.22 -29.13
N GLU A 561 2.34 -6.13 -28.27
CA GLU A 561 3.20 -7.26 -27.88
C GLU A 561 2.67 -8.01 -26.65
N ILE A 562 1.62 -7.51 -26.01
CA ILE A 562 1.06 -8.10 -24.79
C ILE A 562 -0.13 -9.01 -25.15
N SER A 563 -0.17 -10.21 -24.57
CA SER A 563 -1.35 -11.06 -24.47
C SER A 563 -2.06 -10.81 -23.16
N HIS A 564 -3.38 -10.60 -23.20
CA HIS A 564 -4.21 -10.56 -22.00
C HIS A 564 -4.67 -11.96 -21.61
N LEU A 565 -4.42 -12.33 -20.36
CA LEU A 565 -4.69 -13.65 -19.77
C LEU A 565 -5.83 -13.61 -18.74
N ASN A 566 -6.51 -12.47 -18.65
CA ASN A 566 -7.58 -12.25 -17.69
C ASN A 566 -8.79 -13.14 -18.02
N MET A 567 -9.23 -13.96 -17.06
CA MET A 567 -10.45 -14.77 -17.17
C MET A 567 -11.64 -13.94 -17.69
N GLY A 568 -12.37 -14.44 -18.68
CA GLY A 568 -13.53 -13.77 -19.28
C GLY A 568 -13.18 -12.61 -20.22
N ARG A 569 -11.90 -12.45 -20.60
CA ARG A 569 -11.49 -11.59 -21.71
C ARG A 569 -11.07 -12.42 -22.92
N SER A 570 -11.33 -11.92 -24.12
CA SER A 570 -10.63 -12.37 -25.34
C SER A 570 -9.19 -11.84 -25.35
N GLU A 571 -8.37 -12.36 -26.27
CA GLU A 571 -6.96 -11.96 -26.39
C GLU A 571 -6.76 -10.46 -26.67
N ASP A 572 -7.74 -9.83 -27.33
CA ASP A 572 -7.78 -8.40 -27.60
C ASP A 572 -8.31 -7.57 -26.40
N GLY A 573 -8.63 -8.22 -25.27
CA GLY A 573 -9.09 -7.59 -24.05
C GLY A 573 -10.60 -7.36 -23.94
N ARG A 574 -11.40 -7.68 -24.96
CA ARG A 574 -12.87 -7.52 -24.90
C ARG A 574 -13.53 -8.58 -24.02
N VAL A 575 -14.76 -8.34 -23.60
CA VAL A 575 -15.58 -9.27 -22.83
C VAL A 575 -16.88 -9.58 -23.55
N ALA A 576 -17.42 -10.77 -23.36
CA ALA A 576 -18.76 -11.09 -23.82
C ALA A 576 -19.81 -10.36 -22.97
N LEU A 577 -21.00 -10.11 -23.53
CA LEU A 577 -22.13 -9.49 -22.81
C LEU A 577 -22.48 -10.25 -21.52
N LYS A 578 -22.38 -11.59 -21.53
CA LYS A 578 -22.60 -12.40 -20.33
C LYS A 578 -21.64 -12.00 -19.22
N ASP A 579 -20.34 -11.97 -19.50
CA ASP A 579 -19.31 -11.60 -18.53
C ASP A 579 -19.47 -10.14 -18.08
N PHE A 580 -19.78 -9.23 -19.01
CA PHE A 580 -20.10 -7.82 -18.68
C PHE A 580 -21.20 -7.68 -17.62
N LEU A 581 -22.23 -8.53 -17.66
CA LEU A 581 -23.38 -8.46 -16.75
C LEU A 581 -23.18 -9.17 -15.41
N VAL A 582 -22.27 -10.15 -15.33
CA VAL A 582 -22.12 -11.02 -14.15
C VAL A 582 -20.78 -10.90 -13.45
N TYR A 583 -19.76 -10.34 -14.11
CA TYR A 583 -18.41 -10.25 -13.55
C TYR A 583 -18.35 -9.29 -12.35
N GLY A 584 -17.58 -9.68 -11.33
CA GLY A 584 -17.44 -8.94 -10.08
C GLY A 584 -18.55 -9.17 -9.05
N LEU A 585 -19.58 -9.99 -9.35
CA LEU A 585 -20.64 -10.49 -8.45
C LEU A 585 -21.51 -9.44 -7.72
N ASP A 586 -21.20 -8.15 -7.83
CA ASP A 586 -21.88 -7.04 -7.14
C ASP A 586 -22.93 -6.32 -8.03
N THR A 587 -23.80 -7.07 -8.69
CA THR A 587 -24.91 -6.50 -9.49
C THR A 587 -26.27 -6.62 -8.81
N ASP A 588 -26.33 -7.27 -7.65
CA ASP A 588 -27.52 -7.41 -6.83
C ASP A 588 -27.93 -6.08 -6.15
N TRP A 589 -29.23 -5.84 -6.01
CA TRP A 589 -29.76 -4.68 -5.29
C TRP A 589 -29.38 -4.66 -3.80
N ARG A 590 -29.04 -5.80 -3.21
CA ARG A 590 -28.61 -5.91 -1.81
C ARG A 590 -27.39 -5.04 -1.49
N LYS A 591 -26.53 -4.74 -2.47
CA LYS A 591 -25.38 -3.83 -2.26
C LYS A 591 -25.81 -2.41 -1.87
N TYR A 592 -26.98 -1.96 -2.33
CA TYR A 592 -27.51 -0.63 -1.98
C TYR A 592 -27.90 -0.53 -0.50
N LEU A 593 -28.02 -1.65 0.22
CA LEU A 593 -28.22 -1.65 1.68
C LEU A 593 -27.05 -0.97 2.39
N GLU A 594 -25.84 -1.01 1.82
CA GLU A 594 -24.66 -0.35 2.41
C GLU A 594 -24.90 1.16 2.62
N MET A 595 -25.66 1.85 1.76
CA MET A 595 -25.98 3.28 1.95
C MET A 595 -26.64 3.58 3.30
N VAL A 596 -27.35 2.60 3.85
CA VAL A 596 -28.10 2.73 5.11
C VAL A 596 -27.37 2.05 6.25
N THR A 597 -26.75 0.89 6.00
CA THR A 597 -26.14 0.05 7.04
C THR A 597 -24.69 0.42 7.36
N ALA A 598 -24.00 1.10 6.44
CA ALA A 598 -22.55 1.31 6.50
C ALA A 598 -21.73 -0.01 6.53
N ILE A 599 -22.36 -1.13 6.15
CA ILE A 599 -21.74 -2.45 6.07
C ILE A 599 -21.60 -2.79 4.59
N SER A 600 -20.37 -2.78 4.09
CA SER A 600 -20.12 -3.23 2.73
C SER A 600 -20.14 -4.76 2.65
N PRO A 601 -20.85 -5.35 1.67
CA PRO A 601 -20.77 -6.79 1.39
C PRO A 601 -19.41 -7.21 0.83
N ASN A 602 -18.61 -6.28 0.30
CA ASN A 602 -17.34 -6.55 -0.36
C ASN A 602 -16.23 -5.59 0.13
N ARG A 603 -14.99 -6.08 0.30
CA ARG A 603 -13.84 -5.26 0.72
C ARG A 603 -13.40 -4.24 -0.34
N GLU A 604 -13.73 -4.50 -1.60
CA GLU A 604 -13.35 -3.65 -2.72
C GLU A 604 -14.43 -2.62 -3.08
N HIS A 605 -15.66 -2.83 -2.61
CA HIS A 605 -16.83 -2.03 -2.93
C HIS A 605 -17.21 -1.14 -1.75
N GLN A 606 -17.50 0.14 -2.00
CA GLN A 606 -17.85 1.08 -0.95
C GLN A 606 -18.91 2.06 -1.38
N PHE A 607 -20.14 1.73 -1.05
CA PHE A 607 -21.29 2.51 -1.45
C PHE A 607 -21.85 3.39 -0.34
N PHE A 608 -21.32 3.31 0.89
CA PHE A 608 -21.80 4.15 1.99
C PHE A 608 -21.64 5.64 1.67
N ALA A 609 -22.73 6.40 1.80
CA ALA A 609 -22.78 7.84 1.55
C ALA A 609 -23.22 8.62 2.79
N GLY A 610 -23.23 8.01 3.98
CA GLY A 610 -23.70 8.61 5.21
C GLY A 610 -25.23 8.48 5.43
N LEU A 611 -25.63 8.32 6.69
CA LEU A 611 -27.00 7.95 7.11
C LEU A 611 -28.13 8.88 6.64
N LEU A 612 -27.84 10.16 6.41
CA LEU A 612 -28.85 11.16 6.05
C LEU A 612 -28.99 11.34 4.53
N THR A 613 -28.08 10.78 3.73
CA THR A 613 -28.02 11.05 2.29
C THR A 613 -29.26 10.55 1.58
N LEU A 614 -29.63 9.28 1.78
CA LEU A 614 -30.84 8.73 1.17
C LEU A 614 -32.13 9.43 1.65
N PRO A 615 -32.38 9.61 2.97
CA PRO A 615 -33.54 10.35 3.45
C PRO A 615 -33.66 11.78 2.89
N LEU A 616 -32.54 12.51 2.80
CA LEU A 616 -32.54 13.88 2.29
C LEU A 616 -32.73 13.94 0.77
N ALA A 617 -32.19 12.97 0.02
CA ALA A 617 -32.45 12.85 -1.41
C ALA A 617 -33.92 12.52 -1.71
N LEU A 618 -34.53 11.61 -0.94
CA LEU A 618 -35.97 11.30 -1.03
C LEU A 618 -36.84 12.50 -0.64
N PHE A 619 -36.44 13.24 0.39
CA PHE A 619 -37.09 14.50 0.75
C PHE A 619 -37.03 15.51 -0.41
N ALA A 620 -35.89 15.63 -1.09
CA ALA A 620 -35.77 16.51 -2.25
C ALA A 620 -36.68 16.09 -3.41
N LEU A 621 -36.82 14.78 -3.66
CA LEU A 621 -37.72 14.22 -4.68
C LEU A 621 -39.20 14.51 -4.40
N THR A 622 -39.62 14.41 -3.14
CA THR A 622 -41.02 14.64 -2.75
C THR A 622 -41.36 16.13 -2.62
N ASN A 623 -40.37 16.97 -2.31
CA ASN A 623 -40.57 18.40 -2.11
C ASN A 623 -40.67 19.16 -3.45
N LYS A 624 -41.83 19.82 -3.68
CA LYS A 624 -42.08 20.61 -4.90
C LYS A 624 -41.06 21.74 -5.09
N SER A 625 -40.64 22.42 -4.03
CA SER A 625 -39.68 23.52 -4.10
C SER A 625 -38.29 23.01 -4.49
N ALA A 626 -37.85 21.89 -3.91
CA ALA A 626 -36.59 21.27 -4.27
C ALA A 626 -36.52 20.86 -5.76
N ARG A 627 -37.64 20.33 -6.28
CA ARG A 627 -37.80 20.00 -7.70
C ARG A 627 -37.74 21.20 -8.66
N GLN A 628 -37.91 22.43 -8.15
CA GLN A 628 -37.75 23.65 -8.93
C GLN A 628 -36.30 24.11 -9.03
N GLY A 629 -35.35 23.43 -8.36
CA GLY A 629 -33.93 23.65 -8.53
C GLY A 629 -33.51 23.52 -10.00
N ARG A 630 -32.72 24.48 -10.50
CA ARG A 630 -32.40 24.62 -11.94
C ARG A 630 -31.93 23.34 -12.60
N TYR A 631 -31.20 22.49 -11.89
CA TYR A 631 -30.62 21.26 -12.43
C TYR A 631 -31.11 19.98 -11.76
N PHE A 632 -32.17 20.06 -10.94
CA PHE A 632 -32.61 18.96 -10.10
C PHE A 632 -32.86 17.67 -10.91
N TRP A 633 -33.64 17.75 -11.99
CA TRP A 633 -34.00 16.59 -12.80
C TRP A 633 -32.83 15.99 -13.59
N ALA A 634 -31.82 16.79 -13.95
CA ALA A 634 -30.58 16.26 -14.53
C ALA A 634 -29.89 15.31 -13.53
N TRP A 635 -29.80 15.70 -12.26
CA TRP A 635 -29.23 14.85 -11.21
C TRP A 635 -30.06 13.61 -10.92
N VAL A 636 -31.39 13.70 -10.97
CA VAL A 636 -32.27 12.52 -10.88
C VAL A 636 -32.04 11.57 -12.05
N GLY A 637 -31.93 12.10 -13.28
CA GLY A 637 -31.66 11.31 -14.48
C GLY A 637 -30.30 10.61 -14.44
N LEU A 638 -29.25 11.34 -14.03
CA LEU A 638 -27.91 10.78 -13.86
C LEU A 638 -27.90 9.66 -12.80
N SER A 639 -28.55 9.89 -11.65
CA SER A 639 -28.71 8.89 -10.59
C SER A 639 -29.48 7.66 -11.07
N GLY A 640 -30.60 7.84 -11.79
CA GLY A 640 -31.35 6.74 -12.37
C GLY A 640 -30.55 5.94 -13.41
N LEU A 641 -29.76 6.62 -14.25
CA LEU A 641 -28.88 5.98 -15.23
C LEU A 641 -27.82 5.12 -14.55
N THR A 642 -27.11 5.65 -13.55
CA THR A 642 -26.06 4.89 -12.84
C THR A 642 -26.64 3.71 -12.07
N LEU A 643 -27.78 3.89 -11.42
CA LEU A 643 -28.50 2.81 -10.72
C LEU A 643 -28.93 1.70 -11.69
N GLY A 644 -29.51 2.06 -12.84
CA GLY A 644 -29.89 1.11 -13.88
C GLY A 644 -28.69 0.40 -14.47
N PHE A 645 -27.60 1.13 -14.75
CA PHE A 645 -26.39 0.58 -15.32
C PHE A 645 -25.67 -0.41 -14.40
N SER A 646 -25.56 -0.12 -13.10
CA SER A 646 -24.79 -0.95 -12.17
C SER A 646 -25.54 -2.17 -11.63
N SER A 647 -26.82 -2.34 -11.99
CA SER A 647 -27.69 -3.43 -11.51
C SER A 647 -27.95 -4.52 -12.57
N ALA A 648 -27.06 -4.65 -13.57
CA ALA A 648 -27.20 -5.58 -14.70
C ALA A 648 -28.59 -5.51 -15.39
N SER A 649 -29.19 -4.32 -15.45
CA SER A 649 -30.54 -4.13 -15.97
C SER A 649 -30.55 -4.00 -17.50
N PRO A 650 -31.73 -3.87 -18.15
CA PRO A 650 -31.81 -3.53 -19.57
C PRO A 650 -31.02 -2.27 -19.95
N VAL A 651 -30.81 -1.34 -19.02
CA VAL A 651 -29.95 -0.16 -19.23
C VAL A 651 -28.49 -0.58 -19.47
N SER A 652 -27.97 -1.54 -18.69
CA SER A 652 -26.62 -2.08 -18.86
C SER A 652 -26.45 -2.71 -20.24
N VAL A 653 -27.42 -3.51 -20.69
CA VAL A 653 -27.43 -4.15 -22.02
C VAL A 653 -27.46 -3.11 -23.14
N LEU A 654 -28.28 -2.06 -22.97
CA LEU A 654 -28.36 -0.97 -23.95
C LEU A 654 -27.02 -0.22 -24.03
N MET A 655 -26.42 0.12 -22.90
CA MET A 655 -25.14 0.82 -22.86
C MET A 655 -24.00 -0.04 -23.43
N TYR A 656 -23.99 -1.35 -23.20
CA TYR A 656 -23.05 -2.27 -23.85
C TYR A 656 -23.09 -2.19 -25.37
N LYS A 657 -24.30 -2.01 -25.95
CA LYS A 657 -24.49 -1.95 -27.41
C LYS A 657 -24.27 -0.55 -27.99
N LEU A 658 -24.58 0.50 -27.24
CA LEU A 658 -24.58 1.88 -27.74
C LEU A 658 -23.30 2.65 -27.45
N VAL A 659 -22.63 2.37 -26.34
CA VAL A 659 -21.41 3.10 -25.96
C VAL A 659 -20.20 2.41 -26.59
N PRO A 660 -19.41 3.12 -27.43
CA PRO A 660 -18.20 2.57 -28.00
C PRO A 660 -17.26 2.03 -26.91
N MET A 661 -16.58 0.92 -27.21
CA MET A 661 -15.60 0.28 -26.32
C MET A 661 -16.17 -0.23 -24.97
N MET A 662 -17.50 -0.23 -24.78
CA MET A 662 -18.09 -0.75 -23.54
C MET A 662 -17.81 -2.25 -23.33
N ASP A 663 -17.52 -2.97 -24.42
CA ASP A 663 -17.04 -4.35 -24.43
C ASP A 663 -15.62 -4.53 -23.85
N TYR A 664 -14.90 -3.46 -23.49
CA TYR A 664 -13.65 -3.54 -22.71
C TYR A 664 -13.88 -3.43 -21.20
N TYR A 665 -15.04 -2.91 -20.77
CA TYR A 665 -15.41 -2.78 -19.37
C TYR A 665 -16.16 -4.03 -18.89
N ARG A 666 -16.13 -4.36 -17.60
CA ARG A 666 -16.88 -5.53 -17.04
C ARG A 666 -17.27 -5.44 -15.57
N HIS A 667 -16.88 -4.39 -14.87
CA HIS A 667 -17.12 -4.23 -13.43
C HIS A 667 -18.36 -3.35 -13.18
N ILE A 668 -19.50 -3.64 -13.80
CA ILE A 668 -20.66 -2.72 -13.78
C ILE A 668 -21.15 -2.43 -12.36
N GLY A 669 -20.95 -3.37 -11.44
CA GLY A 669 -21.27 -3.20 -10.03
C GLY A 669 -20.65 -1.97 -9.38
N PHE A 670 -19.41 -1.64 -9.74
CA PHE A 670 -18.53 -0.63 -9.11
C PHE A 670 -18.73 0.82 -9.58
N ILE A 671 -19.70 1.07 -10.47
CA ILE A 671 -20.09 2.43 -10.91
C ILE A 671 -21.03 3.12 -9.94
N ASP A 672 -21.51 2.39 -8.95
CA ASP A 672 -22.21 2.89 -7.78
C ASP A 672 -21.47 4.06 -7.09
N ASN A 673 -20.15 4.17 -7.20
CA ASN A 673 -19.42 5.33 -6.70
C ASN A 673 -19.82 6.66 -7.38
N PHE A 674 -20.22 6.65 -8.67
CA PHE A 674 -20.87 7.83 -9.28
C PHE A 674 -22.26 8.06 -8.69
N GLN A 675 -23.03 6.99 -8.49
CA GLN A 675 -24.35 7.03 -7.86
C GLN A 675 -24.28 7.70 -6.49
N LYS A 676 -23.26 7.38 -5.68
CA LYS A 676 -22.99 8.00 -4.38
C LYS A 676 -22.84 9.52 -4.49
N ILE A 677 -22.05 10.02 -5.45
CA ILE A 677 -21.88 11.47 -5.66
C ILE A 677 -23.18 12.14 -6.08
N PHE A 678 -23.93 11.53 -7.01
CA PHE A 678 -25.20 12.08 -7.49
C PHE A 678 -26.26 12.11 -6.39
N MET A 679 -26.33 11.06 -5.56
CA MET A 679 -27.20 11.01 -4.40
C MET A 679 -26.82 12.04 -3.34
N LEU A 680 -25.53 12.28 -3.10
CA LEU A 680 -25.07 13.36 -2.21
C LEU A 680 -25.52 14.74 -2.71
N ILE A 681 -25.44 14.99 -4.01
CA ILE A 681 -25.92 16.25 -4.59
C ILE A 681 -27.45 16.39 -4.45
N LEU A 682 -28.21 15.32 -4.69
CA LEU A 682 -29.67 15.30 -4.44
C LEU A 682 -29.99 15.55 -2.96
N ALA A 683 -29.23 14.98 -2.04
CA ALA A 683 -29.34 15.25 -0.60
C ALA A 683 -29.03 16.72 -0.26
N GLY A 684 -28.07 17.33 -0.97
CA GLY A 684 -27.77 18.76 -0.88
C GLY A 684 -28.97 19.65 -1.21
N PHE A 685 -29.73 19.33 -2.27
CA PHE A 685 -31.00 20.02 -2.57
C PHE A 685 -32.02 19.85 -1.45
N GLY A 686 -32.06 18.66 -0.82
CA GLY A 686 -32.90 18.39 0.33
C GLY A 686 -32.57 19.30 1.52
N ILE A 687 -31.29 19.41 1.89
CA ILE A 687 -30.84 20.27 3.00
C ILE A 687 -31.11 21.74 2.71
N GLU A 688 -30.81 22.20 1.50
CA GLU A 688 -31.04 23.59 1.12
C GLU A 688 -32.51 23.98 1.35
N HIS A 689 -33.44 23.17 0.86
CA HIS A 689 -34.86 23.47 0.97
C HIS A 689 -35.40 23.23 2.39
N LEU A 690 -34.84 22.29 3.14
CA LEU A 690 -35.14 22.11 4.56
C LEU A 690 -34.75 23.36 5.37
N LEU A 691 -33.68 24.04 4.96
CA LEU A 691 -33.17 25.25 5.60
C LEU A 691 -33.81 26.56 5.11
N GLU A 692 -34.37 26.61 3.90
CA GLU A 692 -34.98 27.82 3.33
C GLU A 692 -36.40 28.11 3.82
N ARG A 693 -37.15 27.10 4.30
CA ARG A 693 -38.55 27.30 4.70
C ARG A 693 -38.69 28.06 6.02
N GLU A 694 -39.67 28.96 6.04
CA GLU A 694 -40.12 29.55 7.29
C GLU A 694 -40.68 28.44 8.20
N PRO A 695 -40.41 28.51 9.52
CA PRO A 695 -40.77 27.47 10.48
C PRO A 695 -42.27 27.09 10.51
N GLY A 696 -43.18 27.94 10.05
CA GLY A 696 -44.62 27.66 10.00
C GLY A 696 -45.05 26.80 8.81
N ASP A 697 -44.56 27.13 7.61
CA ASP A 697 -45.00 26.51 6.34
C ASP A 697 -44.52 25.06 6.16
N PHE A 698 -43.43 24.69 6.83
CA PHE A 698 -42.89 23.34 6.74
C PHE A 698 -43.85 22.29 7.33
N TRP A 699 -44.43 22.59 8.48
CA TRP A 699 -45.28 21.67 9.27
C TRP A 699 -46.72 21.63 8.77
N ALA A 700 -47.18 22.68 8.10
CA ALA A 700 -48.44 22.66 7.36
C ALA A 700 -48.40 21.67 6.18
N ASN A 701 -47.21 21.29 5.69
CA ASN A 701 -47.05 20.29 4.64
C ASN A 701 -46.84 18.89 5.26
N GLU A 702 -47.94 18.34 5.77
CA GLU A 702 -47.99 17.04 6.45
C GLU A 702 -47.30 15.93 5.67
N LYS A 703 -47.42 15.93 4.33
CA LYS A 703 -46.80 14.94 3.45
C LYS A 703 -45.26 15.00 3.45
N ALA A 704 -44.68 16.19 3.43
CA ALA A 704 -43.23 16.36 3.44
C ALA A 704 -42.64 15.99 4.81
N PHE A 705 -43.36 16.29 5.89
CA PHE A 705 -43.02 15.87 7.23
C PHE A 705 -43.08 14.34 7.37
N TRP A 706 -44.19 13.70 6.98
CA TRP A 706 -44.31 12.25 7.02
C TRP A 706 -43.28 11.54 6.15
N ALA A 707 -42.99 12.05 4.94
CA ALA A 707 -41.97 11.48 4.07
C ALA A 707 -40.58 11.49 4.72
N LEU A 708 -40.20 12.59 5.39
CA LEU A 708 -38.93 12.66 6.12
C LEU A 708 -38.91 11.68 7.30
N ASN A 709 -39.97 11.62 8.10
CA ASN A 709 -40.02 10.70 9.24
C ASN A 709 -40.06 9.24 8.81
N LEU A 710 -40.84 8.89 7.78
CA LEU A 710 -40.87 7.53 7.23
C LEU A 710 -39.49 7.13 6.70
N SER A 711 -38.78 8.04 6.03
CA SER A 711 -37.42 7.79 5.55
C SER A 711 -36.43 7.59 6.71
N LEU A 712 -36.55 8.39 7.78
CA LEU A 712 -35.71 8.28 8.96
C LEU A 712 -36.03 7.03 9.79
N LEU A 713 -37.32 6.70 9.97
CA LEU A 713 -37.79 5.49 10.66
C LEU A 713 -37.41 4.24 9.88
N PHE A 714 -37.46 4.28 8.55
CA PHE A 714 -36.98 3.19 7.69
C PHE A 714 -35.48 3.00 7.86
N GLY A 715 -34.69 4.08 7.80
CA GLY A 715 -33.25 4.02 8.07
C GLY A 715 -32.93 3.46 9.46
N LEU A 716 -33.68 3.88 10.48
CA LEU A 716 -33.58 3.37 11.84
C LEU A 716 -33.96 1.89 11.94
N GLY A 717 -35.04 1.48 11.27
CA GLY A 717 -35.51 0.09 11.25
C GLY A 717 -34.49 -0.85 10.61
N VAL A 718 -33.87 -0.44 9.50
CA VAL A 718 -32.80 -1.18 8.84
C VAL A 718 -31.57 -1.28 9.74
N LEU A 719 -31.17 -0.18 10.40
CA LEU A 719 -30.05 -0.17 11.34
C LEU A 719 -30.29 -1.09 12.54
N VAL A 720 -31.48 -1.04 13.14
CA VAL A 720 -31.85 -1.89 14.28
C VAL A 720 -31.95 -3.36 13.85
N TYR A 721 -32.57 -3.64 12.70
CA TYR A 721 -32.64 -4.99 12.14
C TYR A 721 -31.24 -5.57 11.94
N GLU A 722 -30.32 -4.81 11.35
CA GLU A 722 -28.94 -5.26 11.12
C GLU A 722 -28.11 -5.38 12.40
N LEU A 723 -28.32 -4.51 13.39
CA LEU A 723 -27.72 -4.69 14.71
C LEU A 723 -28.19 -6.02 15.33
N LEU A 724 -29.47 -6.35 15.19
CA LEU A 724 -30.04 -7.60 15.69
C LEU A 724 -29.54 -8.81 14.90
N THR A 725 -29.54 -8.77 13.55
CA THR A 725 -29.06 -9.90 12.72
C THR A 725 -27.56 -10.09 12.82
N ASN A 726 -26.75 -9.04 12.93
CA ASN A 726 -25.33 -9.19 13.22
C ASN A 726 -25.12 -9.69 14.64
N TRP A 727 -25.85 -9.20 15.64
CA TRP A 727 -25.74 -9.73 17.00
C TRP A 727 -26.08 -11.22 17.07
N ILE A 728 -27.13 -11.66 16.35
CA ILE A 728 -27.57 -13.07 16.24
C ILE A 728 -26.62 -13.90 15.37
N GLY A 729 -26.17 -13.38 14.22
CA GLY A 729 -25.23 -14.04 13.32
C GLY A 729 -23.86 -14.23 13.96
N TYR A 730 -23.40 -13.24 14.74
CA TYR A 730 -22.17 -13.36 15.51
C TYR A 730 -22.33 -14.24 16.75
N SER A 731 -23.50 -14.31 17.40
CA SER A 731 -23.72 -15.31 18.47
C SER A 731 -23.71 -16.72 17.89
N TRP A 732 -24.26 -16.92 16.69
CA TRP A 732 -24.18 -18.18 15.94
C TRP A 732 -22.74 -18.53 15.55
N ILE A 733 -21.96 -17.58 15.04
CA ILE A 733 -20.53 -17.78 14.76
C ILE A 733 -19.75 -18.04 16.05
N PHE A 734 -20.10 -17.40 17.18
CA PHE A 734 -19.48 -17.66 18.48
C PHE A 734 -19.79 -19.07 19.00
N ASP A 735 -21.02 -19.55 18.87
CA ASP A 735 -21.38 -20.92 19.26
C ASP A 735 -20.81 -21.97 18.28
N PHE A 736 -20.71 -21.65 16.99
CA PHE A 736 -19.99 -22.47 16.01
C PHE A 736 -18.46 -22.48 16.26
N SER A 737 -17.91 -21.38 16.76
CA SER A 737 -16.47 -21.25 17.11
C SER A 737 -16.09 -22.02 18.38
N LYS A 738 -17.03 -22.27 19.29
CA LYS A 738 -16.78 -23.18 20.42
C LYS A 738 -16.56 -24.62 19.96
N SER A 739 -17.13 -25.01 18.82
CA SER A 739 -16.97 -26.34 18.22
C SER A 739 -15.68 -26.49 17.39
N ILE A 740 -15.00 -25.41 17.00
CA ILE A 740 -13.74 -25.43 16.26
C ILE A 740 -12.63 -24.85 17.15
N HIS A 741 -12.03 -25.71 17.97
CA HIS A 741 -11.07 -25.33 19.01
C HIS A 741 -9.66 -24.99 18.45
N ARG A 742 -9.11 -23.85 18.92
CA ARG A 742 -7.68 -23.50 19.19
C ARG A 742 -6.73 -22.88 18.16
N VAL A 743 -7.00 -22.78 16.86
CA VAL A 743 -5.93 -22.29 15.92
C VAL A 743 -6.23 -20.94 15.26
N THR A 744 -7.49 -20.51 15.17
CA THR A 744 -7.89 -19.39 14.27
C THR A 744 -8.10 -18.03 14.96
N ILE A 745 -8.06 -17.96 16.30
CA ILE A 745 -8.79 -16.90 17.01
C ILE A 745 -7.90 -15.77 17.58
N GLY A 746 -6.57 -15.93 17.69
CA GLY A 746 -5.70 -14.90 18.29
C GLY A 746 -5.75 -13.53 17.59
N ALA A 747 -5.62 -13.51 16.26
CA ALA A 747 -5.62 -12.27 15.47
C ALA A 747 -7.04 -11.73 15.19
N LEU A 748 -7.99 -12.60 14.83
CA LEU A 748 -9.38 -12.20 14.52
C LEU A 748 -10.18 -11.78 15.75
N ALA A 749 -9.94 -12.39 16.93
CA ALA A 749 -10.56 -11.91 18.16
C ALA A 749 -9.94 -10.58 18.61
N ASN A 750 -8.61 -10.39 18.55
CA ASN A 750 -8.05 -9.11 18.99
C ASN A 750 -8.55 -7.94 18.14
N GLU A 751 -8.71 -8.06 16.82
CA GLU A 751 -9.29 -6.96 16.03
C GLU A 751 -10.79 -6.76 16.25
N ALA A 752 -11.55 -7.84 16.45
CA ALA A 752 -12.99 -7.74 16.70
C ALA A 752 -13.31 -7.16 18.09
N TRP A 753 -12.43 -7.28 19.09
CA TRP A 753 -12.70 -6.79 20.45
C TRP A 753 -12.57 -5.27 20.60
N TYR A 754 -11.73 -4.58 19.82
CA TYR A 754 -11.55 -3.12 19.93
C TYR A 754 -12.51 -2.31 19.05
N VAL A 755 -12.85 -2.81 17.86
CA VAL A 755 -13.74 -2.10 16.93
C VAL A 755 -15.20 -2.23 17.35
N LYS A 756 -15.58 -3.36 17.96
CA LYS A 756 -16.98 -3.71 18.28
C LYS A 756 -17.65 -2.79 19.32
N PRO A 757 -17.03 -2.45 20.47
CA PRO A 757 -17.65 -1.55 21.44
C PRO A 757 -17.75 -0.12 20.91
N ALA A 758 -16.72 0.37 20.19
CA ALA A 758 -16.71 1.71 19.63
C ALA A 758 -17.75 1.88 18.51
N TYR A 759 -17.88 0.88 17.62
CA TYR A 759 -18.90 0.86 16.57
C TYR A 759 -20.31 0.80 17.16
N ASN A 760 -20.56 -0.13 18.09
CA ASN A 760 -21.87 -0.27 18.73
C ASN A 760 -22.22 0.94 19.61
N LEU A 761 -21.25 1.55 20.29
CA LEU A 761 -21.44 2.77 21.07
C LEU A 761 -21.71 3.97 20.17
N GLY A 762 -20.98 4.11 19.05
CA GLY A 762 -21.23 5.16 18.06
C GLY A 762 -22.64 5.07 17.46
N ILE A 763 -23.10 3.86 17.17
CA ILE A 763 -24.47 3.61 16.69
C ILE A 763 -25.49 3.86 17.79
N ALA A 764 -25.29 3.32 19.00
CA ALA A 764 -26.20 3.51 20.13
C ALA A 764 -26.34 5.00 20.51
N LEU A 765 -25.24 5.75 20.54
CA LEU A 765 -25.26 7.19 20.75
C LEU A 765 -25.99 7.92 19.62
N SER A 766 -25.79 7.51 18.36
CA SER A 766 -26.54 8.07 17.23
C SER A 766 -28.05 7.80 17.34
N LEU A 767 -28.43 6.61 17.82
CA LEU A 767 -29.81 6.18 18.08
C LEU A 767 -30.44 6.97 19.23
N ILE A 768 -29.75 7.09 20.36
CA ILE A 768 -30.20 7.87 21.52
C ILE A 768 -30.35 9.34 21.13
N LEU A 769 -29.37 9.90 20.41
CA LEU A 769 -29.44 11.26 19.93
C LEU A 769 -30.59 11.44 18.94
N PHE A 770 -30.81 10.48 18.04
CA PHE A 770 -31.93 10.49 17.10
C PHE A 770 -33.28 10.50 17.81
N LEU A 771 -33.47 9.66 18.83
CA LEU A 771 -34.70 9.63 19.63
C LEU A 771 -34.91 10.92 20.44
N LEU A 772 -33.82 11.48 20.99
CA LEU A 772 -33.83 12.79 21.64
C LEU A 772 -34.18 13.91 20.65
N ILE A 773 -33.66 13.84 19.43
CA ILE A 773 -33.93 14.78 18.35
C ILE A 773 -35.40 14.67 17.93
N PHE A 774 -35.91 13.47 17.71
CA PHE A 774 -37.32 13.22 17.41
C PHE A 774 -38.25 13.77 18.50
N TRP A 775 -37.88 13.59 19.77
CA TRP A 775 -38.59 14.16 20.90
C TRP A 775 -38.54 15.70 20.91
N LEU A 776 -37.36 16.30 20.69
CA LEU A 776 -37.16 17.76 20.63
C LEU A 776 -37.82 18.43 19.41
N VAL A 777 -38.00 17.70 18.31
CA VAL A 777 -38.74 18.15 17.12
C VAL A 777 -40.25 18.20 17.39
N ARG A 778 -40.76 17.22 18.14
CA ARG A 778 -42.17 17.10 18.49
C ARG A 778 -42.57 18.10 19.58
N VAL A 779 -41.66 18.43 20.48
CA VAL A 779 -41.83 19.54 21.43
C VAL A 779 -41.65 20.84 20.65
N GLU A 780 -42.64 21.73 20.75
CA GLU A 780 -42.87 22.95 19.98
C GLU A 780 -41.70 23.96 20.04
N THR A 781 -40.57 23.61 19.41
CA THR A 781 -39.32 24.31 19.63
C THR A 781 -39.19 25.53 18.72
N ARG A 782 -38.80 26.65 19.35
CA ARG A 782 -38.50 27.94 18.71
C ARG A 782 -37.52 27.76 17.53
N PRO A 783 -37.56 28.63 16.49
CA PRO A 783 -36.75 28.51 15.27
C PRO A 783 -35.24 28.26 15.50
N LYS A 784 -34.68 28.84 16.57
CA LYS A 784 -33.26 28.65 16.95
C LYS A 784 -32.93 27.22 17.40
N ALA A 785 -33.83 26.58 18.13
CA ALA A 785 -33.64 25.19 18.57
C ALA A 785 -33.66 24.22 17.38
N ARG A 786 -34.51 24.48 16.37
CA ARG A 786 -34.53 23.72 15.11
C ARG A 786 -33.25 23.84 14.31
N GLN A 787 -32.66 25.04 14.23
CA GLN A 787 -31.34 25.21 13.61
C GLN A 787 -30.25 24.48 14.38
N GLY A 788 -30.24 24.57 15.71
CA GLY A 788 -29.31 23.81 16.55
C GLY A 788 -29.43 22.31 16.34
N LEU A 789 -30.65 21.82 16.19
CA LEU A 789 -30.95 20.42 15.92
C LEU A 789 -30.46 19.93 14.56
N LEU A 790 -30.70 20.70 13.49
CA LEU A 790 -30.20 20.33 12.17
C LEU A 790 -28.67 20.32 12.14
N VAL A 791 -28.04 21.31 12.79
CA VAL A 791 -26.58 21.33 12.97
C VAL A 791 -26.13 20.06 13.70
N LEU A 792 -26.82 19.66 14.77
CA LEU A 792 -26.53 18.43 15.50
C LEU A 792 -26.67 17.19 14.61
N LEU A 793 -27.75 17.07 13.82
CA LEU A 793 -27.95 15.97 12.87
C LEU A 793 -26.83 15.90 11.82
N VAL A 794 -26.43 17.05 11.26
CA VAL A 794 -25.30 17.13 10.33
C VAL A 794 -23.99 16.72 11.02
N LEU A 795 -23.76 17.14 12.27
CA LEU A 795 -22.58 16.73 13.03
C LEU A 795 -22.55 15.23 13.32
N VAL A 796 -23.68 14.62 13.70
CA VAL A 796 -23.80 13.16 13.86
C VAL A 796 -23.52 12.44 12.55
N HIS A 797 -24.11 12.93 11.45
CA HIS A 797 -23.90 12.37 10.13
C HIS A 797 -22.43 12.41 9.71
N LEU A 798 -21.77 13.56 9.88
CA LEU A 798 -20.36 13.72 9.55
C LEU A 798 -19.46 12.89 10.47
N GLY A 799 -19.82 12.78 11.76
CA GLY A 799 -19.16 11.89 12.70
C GLY A 799 -19.27 10.42 12.28
N GLY A 800 -20.47 9.97 11.90
CA GLY A 800 -20.72 8.62 11.39
C GLY A 800 -19.97 8.32 10.10
N ALA A 801 -19.93 9.28 9.16
CA ALA A 801 -19.13 9.17 7.94
C ALA A 801 -17.63 9.04 8.25
N LEU A 802 -17.10 9.90 9.13
CA LEU A 802 -15.70 9.84 9.53
C LEU A 802 -15.36 8.52 10.24
N THR A 803 -16.23 8.07 11.15
CA THR A 803 -16.09 6.78 11.83
C THR A 803 -16.09 5.63 10.82
N TYR A 804 -16.99 5.64 9.82
CA TYR A 804 -16.98 4.64 8.74
C TYR A 804 -15.62 4.62 8.03
N ARG A 805 -15.09 5.79 7.65
CA ARG A 805 -13.77 5.86 7.00
C ARG A 805 -12.64 5.33 7.88
N ILE A 806 -12.61 5.70 9.17
CA ILE A 806 -11.59 5.20 10.10
C ILE A 806 -11.71 3.68 10.27
N VAL A 807 -12.91 3.18 10.57
CA VAL A 807 -13.16 1.75 10.80
C VAL A 807 -12.88 0.92 9.55
N TYR A 808 -13.35 1.37 8.39
CA TYR A 808 -13.14 0.65 7.14
C TYR A 808 -11.67 0.69 6.71
N THR A 809 -10.98 1.80 6.93
CA THR A 809 -9.53 1.90 6.68
C THR A 809 -8.74 0.99 7.61
N ALA A 810 -9.10 0.90 8.89
CA ALA A 810 -8.47 -0.02 9.82
C ALA A 810 -8.81 -1.50 9.48
N LYS A 811 -10.01 -1.76 8.97
CA LYS A 811 -10.43 -3.10 8.53
C LYS A 811 -9.69 -3.58 7.29
N VAL A 812 -9.37 -2.67 6.37
CA VAL A 812 -8.80 -3.02 5.06
C VAL A 812 -7.30 -2.78 5.01
N GLY A 813 -6.82 -1.67 5.55
CA GLY A 813 -5.40 -1.41 5.71
C GLY A 813 -4.80 -2.29 6.78
N THR A 814 -3.53 -2.66 6.60
CA THR A 814 -2.82 -3.53 7.55
C THR A 814 -1.62 -2.78 8.08
N THR A 815 -1.39 -2.87 9.38
CA THR A 815 -0.16 -2.37 10.00
C THR A 815 1.00 -3.27 9.59
N VAL A 816 2.08 -2.70 9.06
CA VAL A 816 3.29 -3.48 8.74
C VAL A 816 4.43 -3.22 9.71
N SER A 817 5.38 -4.15 9.74
CA SER A 817 6.58 -4.04 10.56
C SER A 817 7.45 -2.85 10.13
N PRO A 818 8.28 -2.28 11.03
CA PRO A 818 9.28 -1.29 10.66
C PRO A 818 10.18 -1.74 9.50
N GLU A 819 10.48 -3.04 9.43
CA GLU A 819 11.28 -3.66 8.38
C GLU A 819 10.62 -3.55 7.01
N ALA A 820 9.33 -3.88 6.92
CA ALA A 820 8.56 -3.73 5.70
C ALA A 820 8.55 -2.25 5.25
N MET A 821 8.34 -1.32 6.19
CA MET A 821 8.40 0.11 5.90
C MET A 821 9.79 0.55 5.42
N ALA A 822 10.87 0.02 5.99
CA ALA A 822 12.24 0.34 5.57
C ALA A 822 12.52 -0.10 4.13
N THR A 823 11.85 -1.14 3.64
CA THR A 823 12.01 -1.56 2.23
C THR A 823 11.32 -0.65 1.21
N LEU A 824 10.51 0.31 1.68
CA LEU A 824 9.97 1.40 0.86
C LEU A 824 10.99 2.51 0.62
N GLU A 825 12.21 2.42 1.17
CA GLU A 825 13.31 3.26 0.72
C GLU A 825 13.65 2.96 -0.74
N PHE A 826 13.92 4.01 -1.52
CA PHE A 826 14.35 3.84 -2.89
C PHE A 826 15.69 3.11 -2.92
N ALA A 827 15.78 2.02 -3.68
CA ALA A 827 17.01 1.27 -3.86
C ALA A 827 17.11 0.79 -5.32
N PRO A 828 18.28 0.90 -5.94
CA PRO A 828 18.48 0.44 -7.30
C PRO A 828 18.22 -1.07 -7.42
N TYR A 829 17.81 -1.48 -8.61
CA TYR A 829 17.73 -2.89 -8.95
C TYR A 829 19.13 -3.51 -8.98
N SER A 830 19.24 -4.76 -8.54
CA SER A 830 20.45 -5.56 -8.72
C SER A 830 20.17 -6.59 -9.80
N TYR A 831 21.14 -6.81 -10.69
CA TYR A 831 21.02 -7.85 -11.70
C TYR A 831 21.13 -9.23 -11.04
N PRO A 832 20.10 -10.08 -11.10
CA PRO A 832 20.23 -11.46 -10.67
C PRO A 832 20.88 -12.26 -11.78
N ASP A 833 21.92 -13.05 -11.49
CA ASP A 833 22.58 -13.92 -12.49
C ASP A 833 21.65 -15.00 -13.05
N HIS A 834 20.77 -15.53 -12.20
CA HIS A 834 19.77 -16.55 -12.53
C HIS A 834 18.42 -16.20 -11.90
N ARG A 835 17.35 -16.75 -12.46
CA ARG A 835 16.01 -16.71 -11.87
C ARG A 835 15.89 -17.73 -10.75
N THR A 836 15.10 -17.42 -9.73
CA THR A 836 14.89 -18.28 -8.56
C THR A 836 13.42 -18.45 -8.23
N GLN A 837 12.99 -19.61 -7.76
CA GLN A 837 11.65 -19.75 -7.15
C GLN A 837 11.69 -19.56 -5.63
N ASN A 838 12.88 -19.35 -5.06
CA ASN A 838 13.03 -19.11 -3.64
C ASN A 838 12.92 -17.61 -3.34
N TYR A 839 11.68 -17.12 -3.20
CA TYR A 839 11.39 -15.74 -2.82
C TYR A 839 12.00 -15.35 -1.47
N LEU A 840 12.27 -16.31 -0.59
CA LEU A 840 12.93 -16.06 0.69
C LEU A 840 14.39 -15.62 0.51
N THR A 841 14.97 -15.67 -0.69
CA THR A 841 16.28 -15.04 -0.94
C THR A 841 16.20 -13.51 -0.94
N SER A 842 15.01 -12.92 -1.19
CA SER A 842 14.80 -11.49 -1.12
C SER A 842 14.48 -11.03 0.30
N LYS A 843 15.33 -10.17 0.85
CA LYS A 843 15.08 -9.48 2.13
C LYS A 843 13.78 -8.65 2.10
N ARG A 844 13.43 -8.10 0.93
CA ARG A 844 12.17 -7.37 0.77
C ARG A 844 11.00 -8.30 0.91
N TYR A 845 11.01 -9.42 0.19
CA TYR A 845 9.95 -10.40 0.33
C TYR A 845 9.82 -10.90 1.77
N GLN A 846 10.92 -11.23 2.44
CA GLN A 846 10.92 -11.62 3.86
C GLN A 846 10.26 -10.56 4.76
N ALA A 847 10.60 -9.28 4.58
CA ALA A 847 10.05 -8.19 5.37
C ALA A 847 8.52 -8.05 5.20
N TRP A 848 8.00 -8.39 4.02
CA TRP A 848 6.57 -8.33 3.71
C TRP A 848 5.83 -9.66 3.92
N GLN A 849 6.52 -10.76 4.20
CA GLN A 849 5.92 -12.09 4.23
C GLN A 849 4.72 -12.19 5.20
N THR A 850 4.82 -11.58 6.39
CA THR A 850 3.73 -11.55 7.38
C THR A 850 2.51 -10.72 6.96
N TYR A 851 2.70 -9.80 6.02
CA TYR A 851 1.62 -9.03 5.41
C TYR A 851 0.99 -9.79 4.23
N LEU A 852 1.82 -10.45 3.43
CA LEU A 852 1.39 -11.26 2.28
C LEU A 852 0.64 -12.53 2.73
N TYR A 853 0.97 -13.09 3.89
CA TYR A 853 0.45 -14.37 4.40
C TYR A 853 0.03 -14.29 5.88
N PHE A 854 -0.98 -15.06 6.29
CA PHE A 854 -1.36 -15.20 7.70
C PHE A 854 -0.20 -15.84 8.52
N PRO A 855 0.38 -15.15 9.52
CA PRO A 855 1.51 -15.68 10.30
C PRO A 855 1.17 -16.92 11.13
N ASP A 856 -0.08 -17.03 11.60
CA ASP A 856 -0.46 -18.00 12.63
C ASP A 856 -0.87 -19.38 12.10
N HIS A 857 -0.88 -19.62 10.78
CA HIS A 857 -1.44 -20.87 10.23
C HIS A 857 -0.44 -21.79 9.54
N PHE A 858 0.80 -21.36 9.28
CA PHE A 858 1.72 -22.20 8.50
C PHE A 858 3.17 -22.06 8.96
N PRO A 859 3.66 -22.94 9.84
CA PRO A 859 5.07 -23.28 9.84
C PRO A 859 5.37 -23.93 8.48
N ILE A 860 6.00 -23.16 7.59
CA ILE A 860 6.72 -23.54 6.37
C ILE A 860 6.41 -24.99 5.94
N LEU A 861 5.43 -25.16 5.04
CA LEU A 861 5.25 -26.45 4.38
C LEU A 861 6.57 -26.77 3.65
N PRO A 862 7.28 -27.85 4.01
CA PRO A 862 8.65 -28.09 3.56
C PRO A 862 8.75 -28.53 2.08
N THR A 863 7.61 -28.70 1.40
CA THR A 863 7.58 -29.07 -0.02
C THR A 863 6.75 -28.07 -0.83
N VAL A 864 7.29 -27.71 -1.99
CA VAL A 864 6.65 -26.83 -2.99
C VAL A 864 5.25 -27.35 -3.37
N THR A 865 5.04 -28.67 -3.30
CA THR A 865 3.81 -29.36 -3.69
C THR A 865 2.61 -29.05 -2.78
N ASP A 866 2.82 -29.00 -1.44
CA ASP A 866 1.74 -28.68 -0.49
C ASP A 866 1.39 -27.18 -0.52
N TYR A 867 2.38 -26.34 -0.83
CA TYR A 867 2.21 -24.90 -1.03
C TYR A 867 1.32 -24.60 -2.25
N PHE A 868 1.51 -25.33 -3.36
CA PHE A 868 0.68 -25.21 -4.57
C PHE A 868 -0.78 -25.58 -4.31
N LEU A 869 -1.06 -26.71 -3.66
CA LEU A 869 -2.44 -27.15 -3.37
C LEU A 869 -3.19 -26.16 -2.46
N PHE A 870 -2.48 -25.44 -1.59
CA PHE A 870 -3.05 -24.44 -0.70
C PHE A 870 -3.38 -23.12 -1.42
N ILE A 871 -2.48 -22.62 -2.27
CA ILE A 871 -2.75 -21.45 -3.14
C ILE A 871 -4.01 -21.69 -3.96
N HIS A 872 -4.23 -22.93 -4.44
CA HIS A 872 -5.43 -23.32 -5.15
C HIS A 872 -6.73 -23.19 -4.35
N THR A 873 -6.67 -23.32 -3.02
CA THR A 873 -7.86 -23.42 -2.16
C THR A 873 -8.20 -22.10 -1.47
N PHE A 874 -7.22 -21.27 -1.13
CA PHE A 874 -7.39 -20.00 -0.42
C PHE A 874 -6.91 -18.81 -1.28
N HIS A 875 -7.64 -18.55 -2.37
CA HIS A 875 -7.35 -17.50 -3.38
C HIS A 875 -7.38 -16.05 -2.89
N TYR A 876 -7.58 -15.80 -1.61
CA TYR A 876 -7.51 -14.47 -1.03
C TYR A 876 -6.71 -14.55 0.25
N GLY A 877 -5.40 -14.31 0.14
CA GLY A 877 -4.70 -13.69 1.26
C GLY A 877 -5.57 -12.50 1.70
N PRO A 878 -5.82 -12.32 3.01
CA PRO A 878 -6.81 -11.37 3.53
C PRO A 878 -6.53 -9.93 3.06
N HIS A 879 -5.30 -9.64 2.66
CA HIS A 879 -4.84 -8.32 2.26
C HIS A 879 -4.41 -8.22 0.77
N GLY A 880 -4.75 -9.21 -0.06
CA GLY A 880 -4.93 -9.06 -1.52
C GLY A 880 -3.69 -8.78 -2.41
N SER A 881 -2.50 -9.24 -2.06
CA SER A 881 -1.28 -9.05 -2.85
C SER A 881 -0.97 -10.22 -3.81
N THR A 882 -1.93 -10.67 -4.61
CA THR A 882 -1.71 -11.82 -5.52
C THR A 882 -1.24 -11.40 -6.90
N TYR A 883 -0.83 -10.15 -7.13
CA TYR A 883 -0.45 -9.67 -8.45
C TYR A 883 1.05 -9.82 -8.73
N TRP A 884 1.37 -10.46 -9.86
CA TRP A 884 2.70 -10.62 -10.48
C TRP A 884 3.62 -9.41 -10.50
N SER A 885 3.12 -8.18 -10.61
CA SER A 885 3.97 -7.00 -10.52
C SER A 885 4.64 -6.81 -9.14
N SER A 886 4.20 -7.56 -8.11
CA SER A 886 4.87 -7.62 -6.80
C SER A 886 6.30 -8.17 -6.88
N GLU A 887 6.66 -8.97 -7.90
CA GLU A 887 8.04 -9.44 -8.11
C GLU A 887 9.02 -8.28 -8.34
N SER A 888 8.61 -7.31 -9.14
CA SER A 888 9.39 -6.10 -9.39
C SER A 888 9.52 -5.23 -8.14
N PHE A 889 8.55 -5.27 -7.23
CA PHE A 889 8.65 -4.60 -5.93
C PHE A 889 9.60 -5.32 -4.96
N HIS A 890 9.52 -6.64 -4.91
CA HIS A 890 10.36 -7.48 -4.06
C HIS A 890 11.78 -7.69 -4.60
N HIS A 891 12.07 -7.23 -5.81
CA HIS A 891 13.33 -7.45 -6.51
C HIS A 891 13.64 -8.96 -6.66
N VAL A 892 12.62 -9.74 -7.03
CA VAL A 892 12.73 -11.19 -7.26
C VAL A 892 12.50 -11.48 -8.73
N ASP A 893 13.54 -11.92 -9.43
CA ASP A 893 13.42 -12.45 -10.79
C ASP A 893 13.02 -13.93 -10.70
N ALA A 894 11.72 -14.20 -10.79
CA ALA A 894 11.16 -15.52 -10.56
C ALA A 894 11.15 -16.38 -11.82
N CYS A 895 11.42 -17.69 -11.68
CA CYS A 895 11.31 -18.63 -12.80
C CYS A 895 9.87 -18.76 -13.32
N TYR A 896 8.94 -18.80 -12.38
CA TYR A 896 7.51 -18.65 -12.58
C TYR A 896 6.97 -17.91 -11.37
N GLY A 897 6.00 -17.03 -11.59
CA GLY A 897 5.46 -16.23 -10.51
C GLY A 897 4.56 -17.05 -9.60
N ILE A 898 4.71 -16.88 -8.28
CA ILE A 898 3.71 -17.37 -7.29
C ILE A 898 2.44 -16.50 -7.29
N TYR A 899 2.46 -15.43 -8.07
CA TYR A 899 1.41 -14.46 -8.19
C TYR A 899 0.63 -14.66 -9.50
N ARG A 900 -0.64 -14.24 -9.49
CA ARG A 900 -1.52 -14.17 -10.64
C ARG A 900 -0.87 -13.35 -11.76
N THR A 901 -0.77 -13.97 -12.93
CA THR A 901 -0.25 -13.39 -14.16
C THR A 901 -1.43 -13.00 -15.07
N ASP A 902 -1.65 -11.70 -15.27
CA ASP A 902 -2.80 -11.20 -16.05
C ASP A 902 -2.44 -10.84 -17.49
N GLN A 903 -1.15 -10.70 -17.78
CA GLN A 903 -0.66 -10.43 -19.11
C GLN A 903 0.68 -11.15 -19.30
N ALA A 904 1.15 -11.29 -20.53
CA ALA A 904 2.50 -11.78 -20.83
C ALA A 904 2.90 -11.22 -22.19
N LEU A 905 4.19 -11.12 -22.49
CA LEU A 905 4.59 -10.86 -23.86
C LEU A 905 4.18 -12.05 -24.75
N ARG A 906 3.64 -11.78 -25.94
CA ARG A 906 3.08 -12.81 -26.86
C ARG A 906 4.08 -13.93 -27.14
N HIS A 907 5.35 -13.57 -27.35
CA HIS A 907 6.42 -14.54 -27.60
C HIS A 907 6.77 -15.38 -26.37
N LEU A 908 6.77 -14.81 -25.16
CA LEU A 908 6.96 -15.59 -23.92
C LEU A 908 5.79 -16.51 -23.66
N ARG A 909 4.56 -16.05 -23.91
CA ARG A 909 3.37 -16.89 -23.83
C ARG A 909 3.47 -18.08 -24.77
N ARG A 910 3.86 -17.85 -26.04
CA ARG A 910 4.09 -18.91 -27.03
C ARG A 910 5.13 -19.93 -26.54
N LEU A 911 6.28 -19.45 -26.06
CA LEU A 911 7.33 -20.31 -25.49
C LEU A 911 6.79 -21.19 -24.35
N LYS A 912 6.06 -20.59 -23.40
CA LYS A 912 5.45 -21.32 -22.27
C LYS A 912 4.39 -22.32 -22.70
N THR A 913 3.63 -22.03 -23.77
CA THR A 913 2.67 -22.99 -24.35
C THR A 913 3.39 -24.21 -24.94
N ILE A 914 4.51 -24.01 -25.65
CA ILE A 914 5.30 -25.11 -26.24
C ILE A 914 5.83 -26.06 -25.16
N TYR A 915 6.33 -25.53 -24.05
CA TYR A 915 6.84 -26.32 -22.94
C TYR A 915 5.76 -26.84 -21.98
N GLY A 916 4.47 -26.76 -22.36
CA GLY A 916 3.36 -27.27 -21.56
C GLY A 916 3.14 -26.56 -20.23
N GLN A 917 3.72 -25.37 -20.03
CA GLN A 917 3.54 -24.58 -18.81
C GLN A 917 2.17 -23.90 -18.70
N TYR A 918 1.44 -23.79 -19.81
CA TYR A 918 0.03 -23.40 -19.78
C TYR A 918 -0.88 -24.62 -19.85
N MET A 919 -1.24 -25.17 -18.69
CA MET A 919 -2.47 -25.94 -18.61
C MET A 919 -3.62 -24.94 -18.45
N LEU A 920 -4.26 -24.60 -19.57
CA LEU A 920 -5.60 -23.98 -19.53
C LEU A 920 -6.53 -24.99 -18.88
N SER A 921 -6.64 -24.96 -17.55
CA SER A 921 -7.73 -25.64 -16.87
C SER A 921 -9.04 -25.10 -17.42
N GLU A 922 -9.99 -25.98 -17.74
CA GLU A 922 -11.37 -25.61 -18.11
C GLU A 922 -11.94 -24.73 -16.99
N GLY A 923 -11.90 -23.41 -17.20
CA GLY A 923 -12.16 -22.43 -16.15
C GLY A 923 -11.23 -21.22 -16.15
N GLY A 924 -10.22 -21.15 -17.02
CA GLY A 924 -9.44 -19.92 -17.25
C GLY A 924 -8.58 -19.50 -16.05
N ARG A 925 -8.20 -20.46 -15.21
CA ARG A 925 -7.21 -20.23 -14.15
C ARG A 925 -5.86 -20.66 -14.67
N ASP A 926 -5.13 -19.67 -15.18
CA ASP A 926 -3.75 -19.82 -15.64
C ASP A 926 -2.86 -20.05 -14.43
N LEU A 927 -2.44 -21.30 -14.25
CA LEU A 927 -1.37 -21.64 -13.33
C LEU A 927 -0.25 -22.26 -14.14
N LEU A 928 0.94 -21.66 -14.00
CA LEU A 928 2.20 -22.15 -14.52
C LEU A 928 2.59 -23.40 -13.71
N THR A 929 1.97 -24.54 -14.00
CA THR A 929 2.23 -25.82 -13.30
C THR A 929 2.70 -26.93 -14.23
N GLY A 930 3.05 -26.59 -15.47
CA GLY A 930 3.58 -27.58 -16.41
C GLY A 930 4.90 -28.19 -15.94
N PRO A 931 5.21 -29.43 -16.36
CA PRO A 931 6.45 -30.11 -16.02
C PRO A 931 7.62 -29.26 -16.49
N VAL A 932 8.47 -28.85 -15.57
CA VAL A 932 9.60 -28.02 -15.92
C VAL A 932 10.75 -28.89 -16.40
N ASP A 933 10.94 -28.90 -17.72
CA ASP A 933 12.08 -29.53 -18.36
C ASP A 933 13.36 -28.72 -18.07
N ASP A 934 14.50 -29.39 -17.91
CA ASP A 934 15.83 -28.78 -17.82
C ASP A 934 16.08 -27.84 -19.02
N GLN A 935 15.49 -28.16 -20.18
CA GLN A 935 15.52 -27.28 -21.36
C GLN A 935 14.89 -25.90 -21.09
N TYR A 936 13.69 -25.86 -20.52
CA TYR A 936 13.03 -24.60 -20.18
C TYR A 936 13.87 -23.82 -19.17
N TYR A 937 14.43 -24.50 -18.16
CA TYR A 937 15.31 -23.87 -17.17
C TYR A 937 16.55 -23.26 -17.79
N ARG A 938 17.17 -23.94 -18.75
CA ARG A 938 18.30 -23.41 -19.50
C ARG A 938 17.93 -22.17 -20.29
N LEU A 939 16.86 -22.22 -21.08
CA LEU A 939 16.41 -21.10 -21.91
C LEU A 939 16.07 -19.89 -21.05
N THR A 940 15.28 -20.09 -20.01
CA THR A 940 14.79 -19.03 -19.13
C THR A 940 15.79 -18.61 -18.06
N GLY A 941 17.01 -19.16 -18.03
CA GLY A 941 17.96 -18.89 -16.95
C GLY A 941 17.39 -19.17 -15.55
N CYS A 942 16.47 -20.11 -15.42
CA CYS A 942 15.95 -20.52 -14.13
C CYS A 942 16.94 -21.49 -13.47
N TYR A 943 17.46 -21.10 -12.30
CA TYR A 943 18.57 -21.81 -11.62
C TYR A 943 19.84 -22.00 -12.46
N ARG A 944 19.95 -21.28 -13.58
CA ARG A 944 21.05 -21.30 -14.54
C ARG A 944 21.40 -19.87 -14.92
N SER A 945 22.63 -19.60 -15.35
CA SER A 945 22.95 -18.22 -15.75
C SER A 945 22.06 -17.76 -16.91
N LYS A 946 21.57 -16.52 -16.80
CA LYS A 946 20.86 -15.81 -17.87
C LYS A 946 21.80 -15.35 -18.98
N LEU A 947 23.12 -15.35 -18.76
CA LEU A 947 24.13 -14.98 -19.75
C LEU A 947 24.80 -16.23 -20.31
N ARG A 948 24.84 -16.35 -21.64
CA ARG A 948 25.47 -17.49 -22.31
C ARG A 948 26.18 -17.05 -23.57
N LEU A 949 27.25 -17.75 -23.93
CA LEU A 949 27.90 -17.60 -25.22
C LEU A 949 27.52 -18.74 -26.13
N TYR A 950 27.24 -18.38 -27.38
CA TYR A 950 27.03 -19.32 -28.46
C TYR A 950 28.02 -18.99 -29.58
N PRO A 951 28.81 -19.97 -30.04
CA PRO A 951 29.73 -19.73 -31.15
C PRO A 951 28.99 -19.51 -32.47
N GLU A 952 27.80 -20.09 -32.61
CA GLU A 952 27.00 -20.10 -33.83
C GLU A 952 25.51 -19.84 -33.52
N ALA A 953 24.78 -19.32 -34.51
CA ALA A 953 23.34 -19.11 -34.42
C ALA A 953 22.64 -19.69 -35.65
N LEU A 954 21.60 -20.50 -35.41
CA LEU A 954 20.75 -21.06 -36.45
C LEU A 954 19.59 -20.10 -36.72
N VAL A 955 19.47 -19.65 -37.97
CA VAL A 955 18.40 -18.73 -38.38
C VAL A 955 17.20 -19.54 -38.84
N LEU A 956 16.07 -19.42 -38.15
CA LEU A 956 14.84 -20.14 -38.46
C LEU A 956 13.66 -19.20 -38.68
N ALA A 957 12.68 -19.65 -39.47
CA ALA A 957 11.35 -19.06 -39.42
C ALA A 957 10.65 -19.40 -38.10
N ASP A 958 9.75 -18.53 -37.65
CA ASP A 958 9.09 -18.67 -36.35
C ASP A 958 8.27 -19.96 -36.21
N ASP A 959 7.69 -20.47 -37.30
CA ASP A 959 6.96 -21.74 -37.36
C ASP A 959 7.90 -22.95 -37.28
N GLN A 960 9.08 -22.86 -37.92
CA GLN A 960 10.13 -23.87 -37.83
C GLN A 960 10.76 -23.93 -36.44
N ALA A 961 10.87 -22.79 -35.76
CA ALA A 961 11.39 -22.72 -34.40
C ALA A 961 10.51 -23.50 -33.42
N ASP A 962 9.18 -23.42 -33.53
CA ASP A 962 8.26 -24.18 -32.68
C ASP A 962 8.50 -25.70 -32.79
N ALA A 963 8.61 -26.20 -34.03
CA ALA A 963 8.90 -27.62 -34.29
C ALA A 963 10.31 -28.02 -33.79
N TRP A 964 11.27 -27.10 -33.80
CA TRP A 964 12.60 -27.38 -33.27
C TRP A 964 12.57 -27.63 -31.76
N PHE A 965 11.84 -26.81 -30.99
CA PHE A 965 11.76 -26.94 -29.54
C PHE A 965 11.07 -28.23 -29.10
N THR A 966 10.16 -28.78 -29.89
CA THR A 966 9.54 -30.07 -29.58
C THR A 966 10.46 -31.26 -29.84
N ASP A 967 11.39 -31.16 -30.79
CA ASP A 967 12.09 -32.32 -31.35
C ASP A 967 13.58 -32.46 -30.96
N ARG A 968 14.33 -31.36 -30.81
CA ARG A 968 15.82 -31.41 -30.89
C ARG A 968 16.61 -30.70 -29.78
N GLY A 969 15.94 -30.04 -28.83
CA GLY A 969 16.58 -29.41 -27.67
C GLY A 969 17.34 -28.08 -27.95
N PRO A 970 17.68 -27.30 -26.89
CA PRO A 970 18.05 -25.88 -26.98
C PRO A 970 19.56 -25.57 -27.06
N ASP A 971 20.44 -26.56 -27.25
CA ASP A 971 21.89 -26.34 -27.17
C ASP A 971 22.45 -25.46 -28.31
N ARG A 972 21.58 -25.05 -29.25
CA ARG A 972 21.88 -24.07 -30.31
C ARG A 972 21.14 -22.77 -30.07
N LEU A 973 21.78 -21.66 -30.41
CA LEU A 973 21.12 -20.37 -30.44
C LEU A 973 20.20 -20.30 -31.66
N LEU A 974 18.90 -20.34 -31.44
CA LEU A 974 17.93 -20.11 -32.51
C LEU A 974 17.65 -18.62 -32.61
N VAL A 975 17.72 -18.05 -33.81
CA VAL A 975 17.40 -16.64 -34.07
C VAL A 975 16.30 -16.54 -35.11
N SER A 976 15.35 -15.63 -34.88
CA SER A 976 14.27 -15.38 -35.83
C SER A 976 14.78 -14.74 -37.13
N SER A 977 14.47 -15.39 -38.25
CA SER A 977 14.75 -14.93 -39.61
C SER A 977 14.17 -13.54 -39.93
N GLU A 978 13.09 -13.15 -39.26
CA GLU A 978 12.48 -11.81 -39.35
C GLU A 978 13.47 -10.75 -38.86
N THR A 979 14.03 -10.95 -37.66
CA THR A 979 15.00 -10.01 -37.07
C THR A 979 16.31 -9.96 -37.85
N VAL A 980 16.76 -11.09 -38.39
CA VAL A 980 17.95 -11.14 -39.27
C VAL A 980 17.68 -10.39 -40.57
N SER A 981 16.51 -10.57 -41.18
CA SER A 981 16.15 -9.91 -42.43
C SER A 981 16.04 -8.38 -42.28
N ALA A 982 15.51 -7.91 -41.15
CA ALA A 982 15.47 -6.49 -40.80
C ALA A 982 16.86 -5.86 -40.58
N THR A 983 17.88 -6.67 -40.29
CA THR A 983 19.22 -6.22 -39.89
C THR A 983 20.33 -6.59 -40.87
N LYS A 984 19.99 -7.16 -42.04
CA LYS A 984 20.93 -7.68 -43.06
C LYS A 984 22.05 -6.70 -43.43
N GLY A 985 21.82 -5.39 -43.45
CA GLY A 985 22.87 -4.40 -43.75
C GLY A 985 23.92 -4.27 -42.64
N ALA A 986 23.52 -4.34 -41.37
CA ALA A 986 24.40 -4.15 -40.22
C ALA A 986 25.23 -5.39 -39.88
N LEU A 987 24.77 -6.59 -40.27
CA LEU A 987 25.51 -7.83 -40.06
C LEU A 987 26.67 -8.04 -41.05
N THR A 988 26.73 -7.29 -42.16
CA THR A 988 27.80 -7.44 -43.18
C THR A 988 29.20 -7.05 -42.69
N GLY A 989 29.30 -6.27 -41.61
CA GLY A 989 30.57 -5.90 -40.98
C GLY A 989 31.11 -6.92 -39.98
N PHE A 990 30.28 -7.90 -39.59
CA PHE A 990 30.74 -9.07 -38.86
C PHE A 990 31.20 -10.09 -39.91
N GLU A 991 32.45 -10.57 -39.82
CA GLU A 991 33.00 -11.46 -40.85
C GLU A 991 32.00 -12.58 -41.21
N PRO A 992 31.78 -12.88 -42.50
CA PRO A 992 30.80 -13.87 -42.97
C PRO A 992 30.91 -15.28 -42.36
N ASN A 993 31.97 -15.54 -41.59
CA ASN A 993 32.23 -16.78 -40.86
C ASN A 993 31.74 -16.77 -39.39
N ALA A 994 31.09 -15.71 -38.90
CA ALA A 994 30.45 -15.68 -37.60
C ALA A 994 29.14 -16.51 -37.59
N GLY A 995 29.25 -17.81 -37.87
CA GLY A 995 28.32 -18.86 -37.42
C GLY A 995 26.83 -18.76 -37.77
N LEU A 996 26.39 -17.87 -38.67
CA LEU A 996 24.99 -17.84 -39.12
C LEU A 996 24.73 -19.00 -40.08
N VAL A 997 24.21 -20.09 -39.53
CA VAL A 997 23.88 -21.28 -40.30
C VAL A 997 22.42 -21.18 -40.76
N GLN A 998 22.18 -21.33 -42.06
CA GLN A 998 20.83 -21.39 -42.64
C GLN A 998 20.32 -22.84 -42.81
N SER A 999 21.21 -23.84 -42.75
CA SER A 999 20.85 -25.25 -42.93
C SER A 999 20.82 -26.03 -41.61
N PRO A 1000 19.70 -26.69 -41.27
CA PRO A 1000 19.58 -27.55 -40.09
C PRO A 1000 20.53 -28.77 -40.06
N GLU A 1001 21.17 -29.11 -41.18
CA GLU A 1001 21.91 -30.38 -41.36
C GLU A 1001 23.34 -30.38 -40.80
N LEU A 1002 23.91 -29.22 -40.46
CA LEU A 1002 25.26 -29.12 -39.91
C LEU A 1002 25.29 -29.57 -38.44
N ARG A 1003 26.01 -30.66 -38.15
CA ARG A 1003 26.28 -31.21 -36.79
C ARG A 1003 27.50 -30.55 -36.14
N SER A 1004 27.55 -29.24 -35.97
CA SER A 1004 28.51 -28.69 -35.01
C SER A 1004 28.11 -29.15 -33.59
N GLU A 1005 29.03 -29.81 -32.88
CA GLU A 1005 28.91 -30.21 -31.47
C GLU A 1005 29.19 -29.04 -30.50
N ALA A 1006 29.33 -27.82 -31.03
CA ALA A 1006 29.69 -26.65 -30.25
C ALA A 1006 28.51 -26.19 -29.39
N GLY A 1007 28.44 -26.72 -28.16
CA GLY A 1007 27.42 -26.37 -27.17
C GLY A 1007 27.57 -24.95 -26.64
N SER A 1008 26.51 -24.44 -26.02
CA SER A 1008 26.52 -23.15 -25.32
C SER A 1008 27.44 -23.16 -24.11
N LYS A 1009 28.14 -22.07 -23.84
CA LYS A 1009 28.87 -21.85 -22.58
C LYS A 1009 28.03 -20.96 -21.65
N GLU A 1010 27.66 -21.44 -20.47
CA GLU A 1010 27.07 -20.58 -19.43
C GLU A 1010 28.15 -19.67 -18.84
N LEU A 1011 27.82 -18.39 -18.68
CA LEU A 1011 28.77 -17.38 -18.17
C LEU A 1011 28.56 -17.14 -16.69
N LYS A 1012 29.66 -17.07 -15.94
CA LYS A 1012 29.59 -16.74 -14.51
C LYS A 1012 29.74 -15.24 -14.27
N VAL A 1013 28.69 -14.62 -13.75
CA VAL A 1013 28.72 -13.20 -13.35
C VAL A 1013 29.70 -13.00 -12.18
N GLY A 1014 30.59 -12.03 -12.30
CA GLY A 1014 31.65 -11.69 -11.34
C GLY A 1014 32.99 -12.39 -11.58
N GLU A 1015 33.01 -13.52 -12.31
CA GLU A 1015 34.24 -14.24 -12.68
C GLU A 1015 34.61 -13.96 -14.15
N GLU A 1016 33.67 -14.20 -15.07
CA GLU A 1016 33.91 -14.11 -16.52
C GLU A 1016 33.30 -12.86 -17.13
N VAL A 1017 32.16 -12.42 -16.57
CA VAL A 1017 31.45 -11.21 -17.00
C VAL A 1017 31.13 -10.35 -15.78
N ALA A 1018 31.48 -9.07 -15.81
CA ALA A 1018 31.08 -8.13 -14.76
C ALA A 1018 29.87 -7.31 -15.23
N VAL A 1019 28.84 -7.20 -14.37
CA VAL A 1019 27.72 -6.29 -14.61
C VAL A 1019 28.11 -4.92 -14.06
N THR A 1020 28.46 -3.99 -14.95
CA THR A 1020 28.94 -2.65 -14.58
C THR A 1020 27.79 -1.66 -14.36
N GLY A 1021 26.62 -1.94 -14.94
CA GLY A 1021 25.42 -1.14 -14.76
C GLY A 1021 24.14 -1.96 -14.97
N PHE A 1022 23.15 -1.78 -14.11
CA PHE A 1022 21.83 -2.39 -14.27
C PHE A 1022 20.74 -1.46 -13.73
N SER A 1023 19.69 -1.30 -14.52
CA SER A 1023 18.47 -0.60 -14.19
C SER A 1023 17.31 -1.26 -14.92
N ALA A 1024 16.10 -0.71 -14.82
CA ALA A 1024 15.00 -1.23 -15.59
C ALA A 1024 15.23 -1.06 -17.10
N ASN A 1025 15.80 0.06 -17.54
CA ASN A 1025 15.94 0.43 -18.94
C ASN A 1025 17.30 0.11 -19.56
N HIS A 1026 18.25 -0.38 -18.75
CA HIS A 1026 19.67 -0.43 -19.13
C HIS A 1026 20.39 -1.60 -18.45
N LEU A 1027 21.21 -2.31 -19.21
CA LEU A 1027 22.14 -3.33 -18.73
C LEU A 1027 23.50 -3.14 -19.41
N GLU A 1028 24.57 -3.11 -18.63
CA GLU A 1028 25.94 -2.96 -19.12
C GLU A 1028 26.81 -4.10 -18.59
N LEU A 1029 27.55 -4.72 -19.50
CA LEU A 1029 28.35 -5.91 -19.26
C LEU A 1029 29.79 -5.65 -19.73
N ASP A 1030 30.74 -6.00 -18.87
CA ASP A 1030 32.17 -6.07 -19.18
C ASP A 1030 32.57 -7.54 -19.38
N LEU A 1031 33.03 -7.84 -20.59
CA LEU A 1031 33.44 -9.14 -21.11
C LEU A 1031 34.98 -9.30 -21.15
N THR A 1032 35.73 -8.44 -20.46
CA THR A 1032 37.21 -8.53 -20.39
C THR A 1032 37.72 -9.83 -19.78
N GLY A 1033 36.90 -10.50 -18.95
CA GLY A 1033 37.21 -11.81 -18.38
C GLY A 1033 37.21 -12.96 -19.39
N LEU A 1034 36.62 -12.76 -20.57
CA LEU A 1034 36.61 -13.74 -21.65
C LEU A 1034 37.88 -13.68 -22.50
N ASN A 1035 38.26 -14.77 -23.15
CA ASN A 1035 39.32 -14.71 -24.15
C ASN A 1035 38.80 -14.19 -25.50
N GLU A 1036 39.70 -13.81 -26.41
CA GLU A 1036 39.29 -13.24 -27.70
C GLU A 1036 38.48 -14.22 -28.57
N ALA A 1037 38.76 -15.51 -28.50
CA ALA A 1037 38.02 -16.52 -29.27
C ALA A 1037 36.59 -16.70 -28.76
N GLU A 1038 36.39 -16.69 -27.43
CA GLU A 1038 35.07 -16.72 -26.79
C GLU A 1038 34.22 -15.50 -27.16
N ARG A 1039 34.85 -14.33 -27.35
CA ARG A 1039 34.17 -13.12 -27.78
C ARG A 1039 33.78 -13.10 -29.27
N LYS A 1040 34.19 -14.09 -30.08
CA LYS A 1040 33.84 -14.16 -31.52
C LYS A 1040 32.48 -14.81 -31.81
N GLY A 1041 31.61 -14.95 -30.81
CA GLY A 1041 30.26 -15.51 -30.94
C GLY A 1041 29.13 -14.52 -30.66
N PHE A 1042 28.01 -15.08 -30.20
CA PHE A 1042 26.79 -14.40 -29.80
C PHE A 1042 26.65 -14.44 -28.28
N LEU A 1043 26.38 -13.29 -27.68
CA LEU A 1043 25.93 -13.21 -26.30
C LEU A 1043 24.42 -13.39 -26.28
N TYR A 1044 23.97 -14.48 -25.68
CA TYR A 1044 22.58 -14.72 -25.33
C TYR A 1044 22.30 -14.15 -23.94
N LEU A 1045 21.16 -13.46 -23.84
CA LEU A 1045 20.64 -12.91 -22.61
C LEU A 1045 19.19 -13.40 -22.46
N ALA A 1046 18.93 -14.20 -21.42
CA ALA A 1046 17.59 -14.69 -21.07
C ALA A 1046 16.71 -13.56 -20.50
N TYR A 1047 16.58 -12.47 -21.23
CA TYR A 1047 15.78 -11.31 -20.89
C TYR A 1047 14.87 -11.02 -22.09
N PRO A 1048 13.56 -10.77 -21.88
CA PRO A 1048 12.62 -10.81 -22.98
C PRO A 1048 12.93 -9.78 -24.06
N TRP A 1049 12.77 -10.20 -25.30
CA TRP A 1049 13.01 -9.35 -26.45
C TRP A 1049 11.87 -8.35 -26.66
N HIS A 1050 12.21 -7.14 -27.06
CA HIS A 1050 11.26 -6.12 -27.52
C HIS A 1050 11.92 -5.31 -28.63
N PRO A 1051 11.20 -4.89 -29.68
CA PRO A 1051 11.79 -4.19 -30.84
C PRO A 1051 12.51 -2.87 -30.50
N GLU A 1052 12.12 -2.25 -29.38
CA GLU A 1052 12.70 -1.00 -28.89
C GLU A 1052 13.97 -1.19 -28.04
N TRP A 1053 14.33 -2.43 -27.68
CA TRP A 1053 15.66 -2.69 -27.12
C TRP A 1053 16.71 -2.52 -28.21
N LYS A 1054 17.81 -1.87 -27.85
CA LYS A 1054 19.00 -1.68 -28.69
C LYS A 1054 20.23 -2.20 -27.97
N ALA A 1055 21.24 -2.60 -28.72
CA ALA A 1055 22.50 -3.07 -28.19
C ALA A 1055 23.69 -2.33 -28.80
N TRP A 1056 24.74 -2.14 -28.01
CA TRP A 1056 26.02 -1.60 -28.43
C TRP A 1056 27.14 -2.53 -27.98
N VAL A 1057 28.16 -2.67 -28.83
CA VAL A 1057 29.40 -3.37 -28.50
C VAL A 1057 30.54 -2.37 -28.65
N ASP A 1058 31.29 -2.14 -27.57
CA ASP A 1058 32.35 -1.12 -27.51
C ASP A 1058 31.89 0.27 -28.02
N GLY A 1059 30.64 0.64 -27.72
CA GLY A 1059 30.01 1.90 -28.13
C GLY A 1059 29.45 1.93 -29.55
N GLN A 1060 29.68 0.91 -30.37
CA GLN A 1060 29.09 0.79 -31.70
C GLN A 1060 27.75 0.08 -31.63
N GLU A 1061 26.69 0.66 -32.20
CA GLU A 1061 25.37 0.01 -32.25
C GLU A 1061 25.43 -1.25 -33.11
N VAL A 1062 24.87 -2.34 -32.59
CA VAL A 1062 24.84 -3.65 -33.24
C VAL A 1062 23.41 -4.21 -33.27
N PRO A 1063 23.09 -5.10 -34.23
CA PRO A 1063 21.79 -5.74 -34.31
C PRO A 1063 21.41 -6.49 -33.04
N LEU A 1064 20.25 -6.18 -32.49
CA LEU A 1064 19.62 -6.99 -31.44
C LEU A 1064 18.73 -8.06 -32.09
N LEU A 1065 19.04 -9.32 -31.82
CA LEU A 1065 18.38 -10.47 -32.41
C LEU A 1065 17.31 -11.05 -31.46
N ARG A 1066 16.15 -11.46 -32.01
CA ARG A 1066 15.15 -12.25 -31.26
C ARG A 1066 15.61 -13.69 -31.24
N ALA A 1067 16.09 -14.13 -30.08
CA ALA A 1067 16.62 -15.46 -29.84
C ALA A 1067 15.64 -16.33 -29.05
N GLN A 1068 15.69 -17.64 -29.28
CA GLN A 1068 14.92 -18.64 -28.54
C GLN A 1068 13.43 -18.27 -28.37
N LEU A 1069 12.79 -17.87 -29.48
CA LEU A 1069 11.44 -17.32 -29.60
C LEU A 1069 11.20 -15.97 -28.93
N GLY A 1070 11.77 -15.72 -27.75
CA GLY A 1070 11.32 -14.63 -26.89
C GLY A 1070 12.39 -13.86 -26.13
N TYR A 1071 13.67 -14.16 -26.31
CA TYR A 1071 14.77 -13.56 -25.57
C TYR A 1071 15.75 -12.83 -26.50
N MET A 1072 16.74 -12.16 -25.93
CA MET A 1072 17.69 -11.34 -26.67
C MET A 1072 18.99 -12.08 -26.97
N ALA A 1073 19.56 -11.82 -28.15
CA ALA A 1073 20.95 -12.12 -28.44
C ALA A 1073 21.62 -10.98 -29.20
N VAL A 1074 22.93 -10.86 -29.06
CA VAL A 1074 23.74 -9.84 -29.74
C VAL A 1074 25.06 -10.45 -30.26
N PRO A 1075 25.46 -10.16 -31.51
CA PRO A 1075 26.78 -10.53 -31.99
C PRO A 1075 27.86 -9.66 -31.31
N ILE A 1076 28.87 -10.27 -30.70
CA ILE A 1076 29.89 -9.55 -29.94
C ILE A 1076 31.10 -9.20 -30.83
N GLY A 1077 31.46 -10.06 -31.79
CA GLY A 1077 32.53 -9.76 -32.76
C GLY A 1077 33.91 -9.45 -32.13
N GLY A 1078 34.19 -9.94 -30.93
CA GLY A 1078 35.44 -9.69 -30.21
C GLY A 1078 35.40 -8.54 -29.19
N GLY A 1079 34.32 -7.74 -29.17
CA GLY A 1079 34.21 -6.55 -28.33
C GLY A 1079 34.10 -6.82 -26.84
N LYS A 1080 34.57 -5.88 -26.02
CA LYS A 1080 34.80 -6.08 -24.57
C LYS A 1080 33.67 -5.54 -23.70
N GLN A 1081 32.91 -4.57 -24.17
CA GLN A 1081 31.81 -3.98 -23.45
C GLN A 1081 30.53 -4.16 -24.25
N VAL A 1082 29.47 -4.65 -23.60
CA VAL A 1082 28.15 -4.79 -24.21
C VAL A 1082 27.14 -4.00 -23.41
N THR A 1083 26.41 -3.13 -24.09
CA THR A 1083 25.37 -2.29 -23.50
C THR A 1083 24.03 -2.63 -24.13
N PHE A 1084 23.00 -2.89 -23.33
CA PHE A 1084 21.62 -2.98 -23.75
C PHE A 1084 20.86 -1.77 -23.21
N ARG A 1085 20.07 -1.10 -24.04
CA ARG A 1085 19.22 0.03 -23.61
C ARG A 1085 17.88 -0.01 -24.32
N LEU A 1086 16.82 0.24 -23.56
CA LEU A 1086 15.48 0.40 -24.10
C LEU A 1086 15.28 1.84 -24.60
N VAL A 1087 15.24 2.01 -25.92
CA VAL A 1087 15.11 3.31 -26.58
C VAL A 1087 13.71 3.42 -27.19
N GLU A 1088 12.78 4.00 -26.46
CA GLU A 1088 11.40 4.23 -26.92
C GLU A 1088 11.05 5.74 -26.88
N PRO A 1089 11.38 6.49 -27.96
CA PRO A 1089 11.19 7.94 -28.00
C PRO A 1089 9.72 8.37 -27.92
N LYS A 1090 8.77 7.53 -28.35
CA LYS A 1090 7.35 7.89 -28.29
C LYS A 1090 6.83 7.84 -26.85
N LEU A 1091 7.32 6.90 -26.05
CA LEU A 1091 7.02 6.84 -24.62
C LEU A 1091 7.68 8.00 -23.87
N ASP A 1092 8.90 8.39 -24.22
CA ASP A 1092 9.54 9.60 -23.68
C ASP A 1092 8.72 10.86 -24.00
N ALA A 1093 8.23 10.99 -25.24
CA ALA A 1093 7.33 12.07 -25.62
C ALA A 1093 6.00 12.04 -24.84
N ALA A 1094 5.45 10.85 -24.58
CA ALA A 1094 4.25 10.68 -23.77
C ALA A 1094 4.48 11.10 -22.30
N TYR A 1095 5.63 10.76 -21.73
CA TYR A 1095 6.02 11.20 -20.39
C TYR A 1095 6.19 12.72 -20.31
N LEU A 1096 6.85 13.34 -21.29
CA LEU A 1096 6.98 14.79 -21.38
C LEU A 1096 5.61 15.47 -21.51
N ALA A 1097 4.75 14.96 -22.41
CA ALA A 1097 3.39 15.46 -22.59
C ALA A 1097 2.57 15.34 -21.31
N PHE A 1098 2.72 14.24 -20.55
CA PHE A 1098 2.10 14.05 -19.26
C PHE A 1098 2.57 15.10 -18.23
N GLY A 1099 3.87 15.38 -18.17
CA GLY A 1099 4.43 16.44 -17.31
C GLY A 1099 3.86 17.83 -17.65
N LEU A 1100 3.84 18.19 -18.92
CA LEU A 1100 3.26 19.45 -19.40
C LEU A 1100 1.75 19.55 -19.11
N MET A 1101 1.02 18.45 -19.28
CA MET A 1101 -0.40 18.37 -18.96
C MET A 1101 -0.65 18.55 -17.45
N SER A 1102 0.18 17.95 -16.58
CA SER A 1102 0.11 18.19 -15.13
C SER A 1102 0.35 19.67 -14.81
N LEU A 1103 1.37 20.31 -15.37
CA LEU A 1103 1.61 21.75 -15.20
C LEU A 1103 0.39 22.58 -15.64
N GLY A 1104 -0.16 22.27 -16.81
CA GLY A 1104 -1.38 22.90 -17.34
C GLY A 1104 -2.57 22.75 -16.40
N PHE A 1105 -2.73 21.58 -15.78
CA PHE A 1105 -3.77 21.33 -14.80
C PHE A 1105 -3.70 22.22 -13.58
N TRP A 1106 -2.51 22.32 -12.97
CA TRP A 1106 -2.34 23.19 -11.81
C TRP A 1106 -2.54 24.66 -12.16
N ALA A 1107 -2.10 25.10 -13.35
CA ALA A 1107 -2.36 26.45 -13.83
C ALA A 1107 -3.87 26.73 -13.98
N VAL A 1108 -4.64 25.81 -14.58
CA VAL A 1108 -6.10 25.94 -14.76
C VAL A 1108 -6.81 25.95 -13.40
N LEU A 1109 -6.42 25.06 -12.48
CA LEU A 1109 -7.00 24.96 -11.14
C LEU A 1109 -6.76 26.23 -10.34
N LEU A 1110 -5.52 26.71 -10.27
CA LEU A 1110 -5.14 27.94 -9.57
C LEU A 1110 -5.83 29.17 -10.17
N TYR A 1111 -5.86 29.28 -11.50
CA TYR A 1111 -6.55 30.37 -12.20
C TYR A 1111 -8.05 30.37 -11.90
N THR A 1112 -8.66 29.19 -11.86
CA THR A 1112 -10.10 29.04 -11.58
C THR A 1112 -10.41 29.40 -10.14
N PHE A 1113 -9.60 28.94 -9.19
CA PHE A 1113 -9.75 29.31 -7.78
C PHE A 1113 -9.59 30.83 -7.57
N TRP A 1114 -8.59 31.45 -8.22
CA TRP A 1114 -8.40 32.89 -8.19
C TRP A 1114 -9.58 33.66 -8.81
N ARG A 1115 -10.08 33.19 -9.95
CA ARG A 1115 -11.18 33.83 -10.68
C ARG A 1115 -12.52 33.71 -9.97
N GLU A 1116 -12.84 32.55 -9.40
CA GLU A 1116 -14.13 32.32 -8.69
C GLU A 1116 -14.10 32.86 -7.24
N ARG A 1117 -12.92 33.30 -6.77
CA ARG A 1117 -12.79 34.09 -5.54
C ARG A 1117 -13.09 35.58 -5.77
N ARG A 1118 -12.78 36.10 -6.95
CA ARG A 1118 -13.16 37.46 -7.38
C ARG A 1118 -14.63 37.50 -7.76
#